data_AF-A0A396TRZ0-F1
#
_entry.id   AF-A0A396TRZ0-F1
#
_cell.length_a   1.000
_cell.length_b   1.000
_cell.length_c   1.000
_cell.angle_alpha   90.00
_cell.angle_beta   90.00
_cell.angle_gamma   90.00
#
_symmetry.space_group_name_H-M   'P 1'
#
loop_
_entity.id
_entity.type
_entity.pdbx_description
1 polymer ?
#
loop_
_entity_poly.entity_id
_entity_poly.type
_entity_poly.pdbx_seq_one_letter_code
_entity_poly.pdbx_strand_id
1 'polypeptide(L)'
;MRFSFFVLVFLSSQLFADEYRYHLPVKGSVEQKEFAKWQLELTKKSAIIDELLKDAKLSTQSTRYLNRLIFQASPYLLRHAVNPVNWFAWQEQALLKAAKTNKLIFLSIGYSTCHWCHVMEKESFANITIAEVLNEAFISIKVDRELTPDIDQYFTEAIEMATGSAGWPINAILTPAGDVIWINSYLTPANLSKTLKRLATVWQANPKAINQVAKNFTSQLTPQKRMLDLDWSIEKSLVFAQELSSHLDNDNGGLKGERKFPDAAALQFLLYQYQLSPSVKLKSQIEFFLNQLAKGGLRDHLHGGFYRYVIDSTWQQPHFEKMLYNQALLISVFSKAYEIFENESYLLVVIDTINFVNSWFKANDGLFYSAIDADYQGKEGRYYLFTKQELMAIEPSHRSKFKWCQYNVTELRFPCLLLDQSDLTEAKLSLLTNKYSIKKPHIDKKHITAWNALMVSAFLDAYKASNNKVYLAQAEDLALAILKQNQQSTGELIRSSYLNNSANSAVLTDYAYLGEALFELYQETRQSKWYQLSIKLYKQGSKSFGKNYKDFNLSNHNLLNDGELISGHTVLASLGQKLRTYGKQLNGEPQQQMAQLKQASANSSGSYFSTHELFLKNEYGVFNSKQYFARGMGEVRMQKEGNTVNLLLNLEDGWHINSNSPLDKYLIPTELTVGEGLYVKVNYPREKVKSLGFSQSLLSLFEGQFTINLELPRDNALPEKVKLRVQACNDKLCLLPETLSFMVPTDDTNS
;
A
#
# COMPACT_ATOMS: atom_id res chain seq x y z
N MET A 1 -30.54 -53.52 32.85
CA MET A 1 -30.44 -53.82 31.40
C MET A 1 -31.67 -53.21 30.72
N ARG A 2 -31.49 -52.40 29.66
CA ARG A 2 -32.48 -51.52 28.99
C ARG A 2 -32.74 -50.16 29.65
N PHE A 3 -31.91 -49.17 29.33
CA PHE A 3 -32.27 -47.75 29.20
C PHE A 3 -31.06 -47.00 28.62
N SER A 4 -30.77 -47.18 27.33
CA SER A 4 -29.80 -46.39 26.54
C SER A 4 -29.84 -46.82 25.08
N PHE A 5 -30.90 -46.48 24.36
CA PHE A 5 -30.89 -46.59 22.88
C PHE A 5 -31.75 -45.54 22.16
N PHE A 6 -32.41 -44.62 22.90
CA PHE A 6 -33.32 -43.62 22.31
C PHE A 6 -32.79 -42.18 22.30
N VAL A 7 -31.60 -41.91 22.83
CA VAL A 7 -31.01 -40.54 22.83
C VAL A 7 -29.98 -40.34 21.71
N LEU A 8 -29.52 -41.40 21.04
CA LEU A 8 -28.54 -41.30 19.94
C LEU A 8 -29.15 -41.18 18.54
N VAL A 9 -30.47 -41.38 18.38
CA VAL A 9 -31.13 -41.36 17.05
C VAL A 9 -31.78 -40.00 16.74
N PHE A 10 -32.04 -39.16 17.74
CA PHE A 10 -32.60 -37.80 17.52
C PHE A 10 -31.56 -36.70 17.36
N LEU A 11 -30.31 -36.92 17.83
CA LEU A 11 -29.19 -36.00 17.57
C LEU A 11 -28.52 -36.26 16.21
N SER A 12 -28.80 -37.39 15.56
CA SER A 12 -28.32 -37.69 14.21
C SER A 12 -29.23 -37.11 13.11
N SER A 13 -30.55 -37.02 13.31
CA SER A 13 -31.47 -36.61 12.22
C SER A 13 -31.34 -35.15 11.78
N GLN A 14 -30.84 -34.24 12.62
CA GLN A 14 -30.52 -32.86 12.22
C GLN A 14 -29.14 -32.76 11.53
N LEU A 15 -28.17 -33.57 11.92
CA LEU A 15 -26.84 -33.62 11.28
C LEU A 15 -26.86 -34.32 9.90
N PHE A 16 -27.77 -35.29 9.70
CA PHE A 16 -27.94 -35.98 8.41
C PHE A 16 -28.85 -35.23 7.41
N ALA A 17 -29.61 -34.21 7.83
CA ALA A 17 -30.40 -33.40 6.92
C ALA A 17 -29.55 -32.38 6.12
N ASP A 18 -28.41 -31.95 6.67
CA ASP A 18 -27.47 -31.03 5.99
C ASP A 18 -26.61 -31.72 4.90
N GLU A 19 -26.52 -33.05 4.88
CA GLU A 19 -25.76 -33.82 3.88
C GLU A 19 -26.28 -33.65 2.44
N TYR A 20 -27.51 -33.16 2.26
CA TYR A 20 -28.15 -32.95 0.96
C TYR A 20 -28.22 -31.49 0.49
N ARG A 21 -27.62 -30.53 1.21
CA ARG A 21 -27.63 -29.09 0.80
C ARG A 21 -26.61 -28.73 -0.29
N TYR A 22 -25.54 -29.52 -0.42
CA TYR A 22 -24.41 -29.20 -1.28
C TYR A 22 -24.12 -30.33 -2.27
N HIS A 23 -24.19 -30.02 -3.57
CA HIS A 23 -23.95 -30.94 -4.67
C HIS A 23 -22.54 -30.81 -5.26
N LEU A 24 -22.13 -31.82 -6.00
CA LEU A 24 -20.95 -31.76 -6.86
C LEU A 24 -21.09 -30.65 -7.90
N PRO A 25 -20.01 -29.91 -8.25
CA PRO A 25 -20.03 -28.90 -9.30
C PRO A 25 -20.64 -29.47 -10.58
N VAL A 26 -21.48 -28.69 -11.27
CA VAL A 26 -22.30 -29.18 -12.39
C VAL A 26 -21.39 -29.70 -13.50
N LYS A 27 -21.56 -30.96 -13.92
CA LYS A 27 -20.71 -31.64 -14.90
C LYS A 27 -19.20 -31.62 -14.57
N GLY A 28 -18.85 -31.38 -13.31
CA GLY A 28 -17.47 -31.38 -12.85
C GLY A 28 -16.96 -32.79 -12.62
N SER A 29 -15.84 -33.16 -13.24
CA SER A 29 -15.14 -34.40 -12.93
C SER A 29 -14.43 -34.29 -11.58
N VAL A 30 -15.06 -34.82 -10.53
CA VAL A 30 -14.57 -34.87 -9.15
C VAL A 30 -14.75 -36.28 -8.62
N GLU A 31 -13.69 -36.86 -8.07
CA GLU A 31 -13.77 -38.18 -7.46
C GLU A 31 -14.55 -38.12 -6.14
N GLN A 32 -15.35 -39.14 -5.81
CA GLN A 32 -16.13 -39.15 -4.57
C GLN A 32 -15.26 -38.99 -3.32
N LYS A 33 -14.07 -39.59 -3.30
CA LYS A 33 -13.10 -39.44 -2.20
C LYS A 33 -12.62 -38.01 -2.04
N GLU A 34 -12.49 -37.27 -3.14
CA GLU A 34 -12.13 -35.86 -3.11
C GLU A 34 -13.28 -35.02 -2.56
N PHE A 35 -14.51 -35.27 -3.03
CA PHE A 35 -15.71 -34.57 -2.57
C PHE A 35 -15.98 -34.76 -1.07
N ALA A 36 -15.78 -35.98 -0.54
CA ALA A 36 -15.91 -36.26 0.89
C ALA A 36 -14.98 -35.40 1.75
N LYS A 37 -13.76 -35.10 1.26
CA LYS A 37 -12.83 -34.19 1.95
C LYS A 37 -13.36 -32.75 1.96
N TRP A 38 -14.01 -32.31 0.89
CA TRP A 38 -14.60 -30.98 0.81
C TRP A 38 -15.75 -30.85 1.82
N GLN A 39 -16.61 -31.86 1.90
CA GLN A 39 -17.72 -31.88 2.86
C GLN A 39 -17.23 -31.82 4.31
N LEU A 40 -16.18 -32.56 4.65
CA LEU A 40 -15.57 -32.48 5.98
C LEU A 40 -15.03 -31.07 6.30
N GLU A 41 -14.40 -30.43 5.31
CA GLU A 41 -13.89 -29.07 5.50
C GLU A 41 -15.02 -28.04 5.61
N LEU A 42 -16.12 -28.23 4.87
CA LEU A 42 -17.32 -27.42 4.99
C LEU A 42 -17.91 -27.47 6.40
N THR A 43 -17.92 -28.62 7.07
CA THR A 43 -18.38 -28.73 8.47
C THR A 43 -17.58 -27.82 9.40
N LYS A 44 -16.28 -27.64 9.17
CA LYS A 44 -15.42 -26.76 9.97
C LYS A 44 -15.64 -25.28 9.67
N LYS A 45 -16.07 -24.94 8.45
CA LYS A 45 -16.20 -23.56 7.95
C LYS A 45 -17.64 -23.10 7.73
N SER A 46 -18.64 -23.91 8.10
CA SER A 46 -20.06 -23.64 7.84
C SER A 46 -20.51 -22.28 8.38
N ALA A 47 -20.14 -21.96 9.61
CA ALA A 47 -20.45 -20.66 10.23
C ALA A 47 -19.85 -19.47 9.45
N ILE A 48 -18.60 -19.61 8.99
CA ILE A 48 -17.93 -18.58 8.18
C ILE A 48 -18.62 -18.43 6.83
N ILE A 49 -18.95 -19.55 6.17
CA ILE A 49 -19.65 -19.55 4.90
C ILE A 49 -21.04 -18.91 5.02
N ASP A 50 -21.77 -19.22 6.10
CA ASP A 50 -23.08 -18.62 6.35
C ASP A 50 -23.00 -17.12 6.64
N GLU A 51 -21.97 -16.66 7.37
CA GLU A 51 -21.69 -15.22 7.55
C GLU A 51 -21.44 -14.54 6.20
N LEU A 52 -20.52 -15.07 5.39
CA LEU A 52 -20.17 -14.50 4.08
C LEU A 52 -21.36 -14.44 3.12
N LEU A 53 -22.22 -15.46 3.14
CA LEU A 53 -23.37 -15.54 2.24
C LEU A 53 -24.53 -14.67 2.73
N LYS A 54 -24.72 -14.56 4.04
CA LYS A 54 -25.66 -13.61 4.63
C LYS A 54 -25.25 -12.17 4.31
N ASP A 55 -23.96 -11.87 4.41
CA ASP A 55 -23.42 -10.55 4.06
C ASP A 55 -23.61 -10.25 2.56
N ALA A 56 -23.45 -11.25 1.71
CA ALA A 56 -23.74 -11.16 0.28
C ALA A 56 -25.24 -11.13 -0.07
N LYS A 57 -26.15 -11.23 0.91
CA LYS A 57 -27.60 -11.43 0.73
C LYS A 57 -27.96 -12.62 -0.17
N LEU A 58 -27.13 -13.64 -0.18
CA LEU A 58 -27.37 -14.88 -0.91
C LEU A 58 -28.18 -15.84 -0.01
N SER A 59 -29.24 -16.43 -0.56
CA SER A 59 -30.11 -17.35 0.19
C SER A 59 -29.32 -18.55 0.70
N THR A 60 -29.42 -18.86 2.00
CA THR A 60 -28.90 -20.09 2.62
C THR A 60 -29.75 -21.33 2.32
N GLN A 61 -30.90 -21.14 1.66
CA GLN A 61 -31.88 -22.20 1.38
C GLN A 61 -31.89 -22.69 -0.07
N SER A 62 -31.14 -22.06 -0.99
CA SER A 62 -31.05 -22.52 -2.37
C SER A 62 -30.15 -23.75 -2.51
N THR A 63 -30.39 -24.58 -3.52
CA THR A 63 -29.45 -25.65 -3.92
C THR A 63 -28.05 -25.07 -4.12
N ARG A 64 -27.06 -25.58 -3.38
CA ARG A 64 -25.68 -25.12 -3.47
C ARG A 64 -24.79 -26.22 -4.00
N TYR A 65 -23.64 -25.79 -4.47
CA TYR A 65 -22.58 -26.66 -4.96
C TYR A 65 -21.39 -26.55 -4.01
N LEU A 66 -20.45 -27.47 -4.04
CA LEU A 66 -19.23 -27.36 -3.25
C LEU A 66 -18.02 -27.64 -4.14
N ASN A 67 -17.03 -26.75 -4.08
CA ASN A 67 -15.80 -26.86 -4.85
C ASN A 67 -14.54 -26.71 -3.97
N ARG A 68 -13.36 -26.82 -4.59
CA ARG A 68 -12.05 -26.88 -3.89
C ARG A 68 -11.71 -25.62 -3.11
N LEU A 69 -12.34 -24.48 -3.40
CA LEU A 69 -12.08 -23.24 -2.67
C LEU A 69 -12.45 -23.33 -1.18
N ILE A 70 -13.17 -24.37 -0.75
CA ILE A 70 -13.46 -24.61 0.67
C ILE A 70 -12.18 -24.75 1.53
N PHE A 71 -11.05 -25.12 0.93
CA PHE A 71 -9.76 -25.18 1.64
C PHE A 71 -9.09 -23.82 1.83
N GLN A 72 -9.52 -22.79 1.11
CA GLN A 72 -8.93 -21.46 1.21
C GLN A 72 -9.33 -20.77 2.52
N ALA A 73 -8.55 -19.78 2.95
CA ALA A 73 -8.90 -18.96 4.11
C ALA A 73 -9.32 -17.52 3.74
N SER A 74 -9.14 -17.11 2.48
CA SER A 74 -9.68 -15.82 2.02
C SER A 74 -11.21 -15.84 2.05
N PRO A 75 -11.87 -14.82 2.62
CA PRO A 75 -13.32 -14.69 2.59
C PRO A 75 -13.85 -14.56 1.17
N TYR A 76 -13.10 -13.91 0.27
CA TYR A 76 -13.46 -13.81 -1.14
C TYR A 76 -13.49 -15.20 -1.81
N LEU A 77 -12.43 -16.00 -1.65
CA LEU A 77 -12.39 -17.35 -2.23
C LEU A 77 -13.40 -18.30 -1.57
N LEU A 78 -13.56 -18.24 -0.25
CA LEU A 78 -14.52 -19.05 0.50
C LEU A 78 -15.96 -18.78 0.06
N ARG A 79 -16.32 -17.52 -0.21
CA ARG A 79 -17.63 -17.17 -0.76
C ARG A 79 -17.91 -17.88 -2.09
N HIS A 80 -16.89 -18.01 -2.95
CA HIS A 80 -16.99 -18.73 -4.21
C HIS A 80 -16.93 -20.26 -4.06
N ALA A 81 -16.63 -20.80 -2.88
CA ALA A 81 -16.57 -22.25 -2.63
C ALA A 81 -17.92 -22.95 -2.83
N VAL A 82 -19.01 -22.19 -2.81
CA VAL A 82 -20.37 -22.72 -2.94
C VAL A 82 -21.00 -22.52 -4.33
N ASN A 83 -20.23 -22.03 -5.30
CA ASN A 83 -20.68 -21.84 -6.69
C ASN A 83 -20.69 -23.16 -7.49
N PRO A 84 -21.55 -23.28 -8.53
CA PRO A 84 -21.60 -24.45 -9.43
C PRO A 84 -20.35 -24.67 -10.27
N VAL A 85 -19.50 -23.64 -10.42
CA VAL A 85 -18.22 -23.73 -11.11
C VAL A 85 -17.23 -24.51 -10.24
N ASN A 86 -16.49 -25.43 -10.85
CA ASN A 86 -15.46 -26.25 -10.22
C ASN A 86 -14.15 -25.47 -10.09
N TRP A 87 -14.16 -24.46 -9.22
CA TRP A 87 -13.03 -23.55 -9.04
C TRP A 87 -11.80 -24.24 -8.43
N PHE A 88 -10.64 -23.81 -8.92
CA PHE A 88 -9.34 -23.94 -8.27
C PHE A 88 -8.91 -22.57 -7.70
N ALA A 89 -8.13 -22.58 -6.63
CA ALA A 89 -7.30 -21.43 -6.30
C ALA A 89 -6.08 -21.38 -7.23
N TRP A 90 -5.36 -20.26 -7.24
CA TRP A 90 -4.09 -20.17 -7.96
C TRP A 90 -3.03 -21.06 -7.29
N GLN A 91 -2.76 -22.21 -7.89
CA GLN A 91 -1.79 -23.19 -7.38
C GLN A 91 -1.29 -24.13 -8.50
N GLU A 92 -0.11 -24.70 -8.32
CA GLU A 92 0.54 -25.61 -9.27
C GLU A 92 -0.38 -26.78 -9.70
N GLN A 93 -1.20 -27.30 -8.78
CA GLN A 93 -2.13 -28.39 -9.10
C GLN A 93 -3.14 -28.02 -10.21
N ALA A 94 -3.57 -26.76 -10.30
CA ALA A 94 -4.51 -26.32 -11.33
C ALA A 94 -3.86 -26.37 -12.72
N LEU A 95 -2.60 -25.93 -12.79
CA LEU A 95 -1.78 -25.99 -14.00
C LEU A 95 -1.51 -27.41 -14.47
N LEU A 96 -1.04 -28.27 -13.56
CA LEU A 96 -0.76 -29.66 -13.87
C LEU A 96 -2.02 -30.36 -14.39
N LYS A 97 -3.20 -30.01 -13.86
CA LYS A 97 -4.48 -30.51 -14.36
C LYS A 97 -4.80 -29.96 -15.75
N ALA A 98 -4.61 -28.66 -16.00
CA ALA A 98 -4.82 -28.06 -17.31
C ALA A 98 -3.94 -28.71 -18.38
N ALA A 99 -2.64 -28.84 -18.11
CA ALA A 99 -1.68 -29.51 -18.98
C ALA A 99 -2.04 -30.99 -19.21
N LYS A 100 -2.34 -31.75 -18.15
CA LYS A 100 -2.69 -33.19 -18.27
C LYS A 100 -3.98 -33.43 -19.04
N THR A 101 -4.96 -32.53 -18.90
CA THR A 101 -6.28 -32.67 -19.56
C THR A 101 -6.37 -31.93 -20.89
N ASN A 102 -5.31 -31.22 -21.29
CA ASN A 102 -5.27 -30.37 -22.48
C ASN A 102 -6.46 -29.39 -22.58
N LYS A 103 -6.87 -28.82 -21.44
CA LYS A 103 -7.96 -27.84 -21.36
C LYS A 103 -7.41 -26.42 -21.19
N LEU A 104 -8.07 -25.45 -21.81
CA LEU A 104 -7.81 -24.03 -21.56
C LEU A 104 -8.07 -23.69 -20.08
N ILE A 105 -7.45 -22.62 -19.60
CA ILE A 105 -7.67 -22.09 -18.25
C ILE A 105 -8.61 -20.89 -18.36
N PHE A 106 -9.64 -20.83 -17.53
CA PHE A 106 -10.42 -19.61 -17.31
C PHE A 106 -10.01 -19.02 -15.96
N LEU A 107 -9.38 -17.84 -15.99
CA LEU A 107 -8.92 -17.13 -14.80
C LEU A 107 -9.89 -15.98 -14.49
N SER A 108 -10.27 -15.83 -13.22
CA SER A 108 -11.03 -14.69 -12.73
C SER A 108 -10.41 -14.14 -11.44
N ILE A 109 -9.98 -12.87 -11.47
CA ILE A 109 -9.31 -12.16 -10.38
C ILE A 109 -10.25 -11.11 -9.80
N GLY A 110 -10.36 -11.06 -8.48
CA GLY A 110 -11.14 -10.07 -7.74
C GLY A 110 -10.79 -10.05 -6.25
N TYR A 111 -11.64 -9.43 -5.44
CA TYR A 111 -11.47 -9.30 -3.98
C TYR A 111 -12.81 -8.98 -3.31
N SER A 112 -12.85 -8.99 -1.98
CA SER A 112 -14.11 -9.09 -1.21
C SER A 112 -15.00 -7.85 -1.22
N THR A 113 -14.47 -6.65 -1.48
CA THR A 113 -15.25 -5.39 -1.49
C THR A 113 -15.53 -4.87 -2.90
N CYS A 114 -15.19 -5.67 -3.92
CA CYS A 114 -15.38 -5.34 -5.33
C CYS A 114 -16.84 -5.52 -5.78
N HIS A 115 -17.53 -4.41 -6.08
CA HIS A 115 -18.91 -4.42 -6.59
C HIS A 115 -19.09 -5.30 -7.84
N TRP A 116 -18.34 -5.01 -8.91
CA TRP A 116 -18.49 -5.74 -10.18
C TRP A 116 -18.14 -7.23 -10.08
N CYS A 117 -17.30 -7.59 -9.12
CA CYS A 117 -16.99 -8.99 -8.82
C CYS A 117 -18.23 -9.71 -8.26
N HIS A 118 -19.00 -9.06 -7.39
CA HIS A 118 -20.25 -9.59 -6.85
C HIS A 118 -21.37 -9.65 -7.90
N VAL A 119 -21.48 -8.62 -8.75
CA VAL A 119 -22.43 -8.63 -9.87
C VAL A 119 -22.13 -9.82 -10.80
N MET A 120 -20.86 -9.99 -11.19
CA MET A 120 -20.46 -11.09 -12.06
C MET A 120 -20.63 -12.47 -11.40
N GLU A 121 -20.40 -12.59 -10.09
CA GLU A 121 -20.72 -13.81 -9.35
C GLU A 121 -22.19 -14.19 -9.50
N LYS A 122 -23.08 -13.26 -9.16
CA LYS A 122 -24.52 -13.49 -9.11
C LYS A 122 -25.09 -13.80 -10.49
N GLU A 123 -24.68 -13.05 -11.51
CA GLU A 123 -25.24 -13.18 -12.85
C GLU A 123 -24.61 -14.30 -13.67
N SER A 124 -23.32 -14.58 -13.47
CA SER A 124 -22.55 -15.52 -14.31
C SER A 124 -22.07 -16.76 -13.57
N PHE A 125 -21.35 -16.62 -12.45
CA PHE A 125 -20.71 -17.78 -11.80
C PHE A 125 -21.68 -18.65 -10.99
N ALA A 126 -22.82 -18.09 -10.57
CA ALA A 126 -23.94 -18.83 -10.00
C ALA A 126 -24.87 -19.44 -11.06
N ASN A 127 -24.73 -19.07 -12.34
CA ASN A 127 -25.58 -19.55 -13.42
C ASN A 127 -25.16 -20.97 -13.87
N ILE A 128 -26.07 -21.94 -13.74
CA ILE A 128 -25.82 -23.35 -14.06
C ILE A 128 -25.36 -23.54 -15.52
N THR A 129 -26.00 -22.88 -16.48
CA THR A 129 -25.67 -23.01 -17.91
C THR A 129 -24.28 -22.50 -18.24
N ILE A 130 -23.83 -21.43 -17.58
CA ILE A 130 -22.45 -20.91 -17.74
C ILE A 130 -21.46 -21.83 -17.03
N ALA A 131 -21.81 -22.33 -15.84
CA ALA A 131 -20.97 -23.25 -15.08
C ALA A 131 -20.74 -24.58 -15.83
N GLU A 132 -21.74 -25.08 -16.55
CA GLU A 132 -21.57 -26.25 -17.43
C GLU A 132 -20.51 -26.02 -18.49
N VAL A 133 -20.57 -24.90 -19.21
CA VAL A 133 -19.56 -24.56 -20.23
C VAL A 133 -18.17 -24.46 -19.62
N LEU A 134 -18.05 -23.80 -18.46
CA LEU A 134 -16.79 -23.67 -17.74
C LEU A 134 -16.22 -25.03 -17.31
N ASN A 135 -17.03 -25.87 -16.66
CA ASN A 135 -16.57 -27.15 -16.12
C ASN A 135 -16.27 -28.19 -17.21
N GLU A 136 -16.97 -28.15 -18.34
CA GLU A 136 -16.71 -29.02 -19.48
C GLU A 136 -15.43 -28.62 -20.23
N ALA A 137 -15.26 -27.34 -20.56
CA ALA A 137 -14.22 -26.89 -21.49
C ALA A 137 -12.96 -26.30 -20.83
N PHE A 138 -13.03 -25.88 -19.57
CA PHE A 138 -11.96 -25.11 -18.92
C PHE A 138 -11.52 -25.72 -17.58
N ILE A 139 -10.29 -25.38 -17.17
CA ILE A 139 -9.88 -25.38 -15.77
C ILE A 139 -10.09 -23.97 -15.23
N SER A 140 -11.08 -23.79 -14.37
CA SER A 140 -11.45 -22.49 -13.84
C SER A 140 -10.65 -22.16 -12.58
N ILE A 141 -9.93 -21.04 -12.57
CA ILE A 141 -9.10 -20.56 -11.46
C ILE A 141 -9.66 -19.23 -10.94
N LYS A 142 -9.84 -19.15 -9.62
CA LYS A 142 -10.28 -17.95 -8.90
C LYS A 142 -9.12 -17.40 -8.08
N VAL A 143 -8.90 -16.10 -8.16
CA VAL A 143 -7.77 -15.42 -7.51
C VAL A 143 -8.28 -14.26 -6.66
N ASP A 144 -7.81 -14.20 -5.42
CA ASP A 144 -7.93 -13.02 -4.57
C ASP A 144 -6.70 -12.15 -4.76
N ARG A 145 -6.87 -10.96 -5.35
CA ARG A 145 -5.75 -10.05 -5.61
C ARG A 145 -5.00 -9.62 -4.35
N GLU A 146 -5.69 -9.56 -3.21
CA GLU A 146 -5.10 -9.11 -1.95
C GLU A 146 -4.13 -10.16 -1.38
N LEU A 147 -4.32 -11.42 -1.77
CA LEU A 147 -3.51 -12.56 -1.41
C LEU A 147 -2.32 -12.80 -2.35
N THR A 148 -2.47 -12.46 -3.63
CA THR A 148 -1.45 -12.65 -4.67
C THR A 148 -1.30 -11.38 -5.53
N PRO A 149 -0.79 -10.27 -4.95
CA PRO A 149 -0.72 -8.98 -5.63
C PRO A 149 0.16 -9.00 -6.89
N ASP A 150 1.20 -9.83 -6.92
CA ASP A 150 2.08 -9.92 -8.09
C ASP A 150 1.36 -10.54 -9.31
N ILE A 151 0.47 -11.52 -9.08
CA ILE A 151 -0.36 -12.11 -10.13
C ILE A 151 -1.39 -11.09 -10.61
N ASP A 152 -2.03 -10.38 -9.69
CA ASP A 152 -2.96 -9.30 -10.01
C ASP A 152 -2.31 -8.22 -10.87
N GLN A 153 -1.08 -7.82 -10.52
CA GLN A 153 -0.34 -6.82 -11.26
C GLN A 153 -0.05 -7.26 -12.70
N TYR A 154 0.47 -8.48 -12.90
CA TYR A 154 0.72 -9.00 -14.24
C TYR A 154 -0.56 -8.94 -15.12
N PHE A 155 -1.69 -9.37 -14.55
CA PHE A 155 -2.95 -9.38 -15.30
C PHE A 155 -3.57 -7.99 -15.47
N THR A 156 -3.28 -7.05 -14.56
CA THR A 156 -3.65 -5.62 -14.67
C THR A 156 -2.91 -4.97 -15.84
N GLU A 157 -1.61 -5.22 -15.97
CA GLU A 157 -0.82 -4.74 -17.11
C GLU A 157 -1.28 -5.39 -18.41
N ALA A 158 -1.59 -6.68 -18.38
CA ALA A 158 -2.08 -7.40 -19.56
C ALA A 158 -3.43 -6.88 -20.06
N ILE A 159 -4.36 -6.55 -19.16
CA ILE A 159 -5.66 -5.99 -19.56
C ILE A 159 -5.49 -4.55 -20.03
N GLU A 160 -4.68 -3.74 -19.35
CA GLU A 160 -4.43 -2.36 -19.76
C GLU A 160 -3.80 -2.29 -21.16
N MET A 161 -2.83 -3.15 -21.46
CA MET A 161 -2.27 -3.28 -22.81
C MET A 161 -3.34 -3.66 -23.84
N ALA A 162 -4.24 -4.58 -23.48
CA ALA A 162 -5.25 -5.11 -24.40
C ALA A 162 -6.44 -4.16 -24.63
N THR A 163 -6.83 -3.38 -23.62
CA THR A 163 -8.07 -2.58 -23.63
C THR A 163 -7.87 -1.09 -23.37
N GLY A 164 -6.65 -0.65 -23.10
CA GLY A 164 -6.31 0.75 -22.78
C GLY A 164 -6.72 1.20 -21.37
N SER A 165 -7.29 0.30 -20.57
CA SER A 165 -7.69 0.54 -19.19
C SER A 165 -7.76 -0.79 -18.43
N ALA A 166 -7.59 -0.73 -17.11
CA ALA A 166 -7.74 -1.88 -16.23
C ALA A 166 -8.88 -1.69 -15.21
N GLY A 167 -9.53 -2.79 -14.85
CA GLY A 167 -10.57 -2.79 -13.82
C GLY A 167 -10.99 -4.20 -13.43
N TRP A 168 -11.33 -4.37 -12.15
CA TRP A 168 -11.80 -5.65 -11.62
C TRP A 168 -13.31 -5.84 -11.82
N PRO A 169 -13.79 -7.09 -12.01
CA PRO A 169 -13.00 -8.33 -12.06
C PRO A 169 -12.20 -8.43 -13.36
N ILE A 170 -10.98 -8.97 -13.28
CA ILE A 170 -10.17 -9.31 -14.46
C ILE A 170 -10.48 -10.75 -14.84
N ASN A 171 -10.87 -10.98 -16.08
CA ASN A 171 -11.16 -12.31 -16.62
C ASN A 171 -10.22 -12.59 -17.78
N ALA A 172 -9.49 -13.70 -17.71
CA ALA A 172 -8.55 -14.11 -18.76
C ALA A 172 -8.77 -15.56 -19.17
N ILE A 173 -8.44 -15.87 -20.42
CA ILE A 173 -8.40 -17.24 -20.94
C ILE A 173 -6.97 -17.55 -21.34
N LEU A 174 -6.41 -18.61 -20.76
CA LEU A 174 -5.01 -19.02 -20.94
C LEU A 174 -4.92 -20.36 -21.65
N THR A 175 -3.80 -20.58 -22.33
CA THR A 175 -3.40 -21.92 -22.82
C THR A 175 -3.20 -22.87 -21.64
N PRO A 176 -3.15 -24.20 -21.85
CA PRO A 176 -2.77 -25.13 -20.78
C PRO A 176 -1.38 -24.89 -20.20
N ALA A 177 -0.51 -24.14 -20.91
CA ALA A 177 0.81 -23.74 -20.46
C ALA A 177 0.82 -22.41 -19.66
N GLY A 178 -0.32 -21.72 -19.56
CA GLY A 178 -0.46 -20.47 -18.82
C GLY A 178 -0.37 -19.20 -19.66
N ASP A 179 -0.18 -19.29 -20.98
CA ASP A 179 -0.06 -18.12 -21.86
C ASP A 179 -1.41 -17.44 -22.09
N VAL A 180 -1.47 -16.12 -22.00
CA VAL A 180 -2.71 -15.34 -22.19
C VAL A 180 -3.14 -15.34 -23.66
N ILE A 181 -4.39 -15.72 -23.92
CA ILE A 181 -5.01 -15.69 -25.27
C ILE A 181 -6.02 -14.56 -25.40
N TRP A 182 -6.73 -14.28 -24.30
CA TRP A 182 -7.80 -13.30 -24.26
C TRP A 182 -7.94 -12.77 -22.83
N ILE A 183 -8.26 -11.49 -22.69
CA ILE A 183 -8.46 -10.83 -21.41
C ILE A 183 -9.48 -9.69 -21.52
N ASN A 184 -10.30 -9.50 -20.50
CA ASN A 184 -11.21 -8.37 -20.36
C ASN A 184 -11.67 -8.19 -18.90
N SER A 185 -12.36 -7.10 -18.59
CA SER A 185 -12.91 -6.81 -17.28
C SER A 185 -14.28 -7.49 -17.11
N TYR A 186 -15.27 -6.80 -16.54
CA TYR A 186 -16.65 -7.25 -16.44
C TYR A 186 -17.25 -7.61 -17.81
N LEU A 187 -17.97 -8.73 -17.85
CA LEU A 187 -18.77 -9.15 -19.00
C LEU A 187 -20.18 -9.50 -18.56
N THR A 188 -21.15 -9.12 -19.38
CA THR A 188 -22.53 -9.61 -19.22
C THR A 188 -22.58 -11.13 -19.41
N PRO A 189 -23.53 -11.85 -18.79
CA PRO A 189 -23.64 -13.31 -18.91
C PRO A 189 -23.70 -13.82 -20.36
N ALA A 190 -24.39 -13.09 -21.24
CA ALA A 190 -24.51 -13.42 -22.66
C ALA A 190 -23.16 -13.33 -23.38
N ASN A 191 -22.40 -12.25 -23.15
CA ASN A 191 -21.10 -12.04 -23.77
C ASN A 191 -20.04 -13.02 -23.24
N LEU A 192 -20.09 -13.33 -21.94
CA LEU A 192 -19.22 -14.35 -21.34
C LEU A 192 -19.51 -15.72 -21.96
N SER A 193 -20.77 -16.15 -21.99
CA SER A 193 -21.17 -17.46 -22.56
C SER A 193 -20.75 -17.59 -24.03
N LYS A 194 -20.99 -16.54 -24.84
CA LYS A 194 -20.57 -16.50 -26.25
C LYS A 194 -19.05 -16.64 -26.40
N THR A 195 -18.29 -15.93 -25.57
CA THR A 195 -16.82 -15.93 -25.61
C THR A 195 -16.25 -17.29 -25.23
N LEU A 196 -16.73 -17.87 -24.11
CA LEU A 196 -16.31 -19.19 -23.63
C LEU A 196 -16.56 -20.28 -24.68
N LYS A 197 -17.79 -20.35 -25.22
CA LYS A 197 -18.14 -21.35 -26.24
C LYS A 197 -17.29 -21.20 -27.50
N ARG A 198 -17.10 -19.97 -27.99
CA ARG A 198 -16.28 -19.71 -29.18
C ARG A 198 -14.84 -20.19 -28.99
N LEU A 199 -14.19 -19.81 -27.90
CA LEU A 199 -12.79 -20.17 -27.66
C LEU A 199 -12.61 -21.66 -27.37
N ALA A 200 -13.56 -22.29 -26.68
CA ALA A 200 -13.57 -23.74 -26.49
C ALA A 200 -13.64 -24.48 -27.83
N THR A 201 -14.55 -24.08 -28.73
CA THR A 201 -14.68 -24.68 -30.06
C THR A 201 -13.41 -24.52 -30.90
N VAL A 202 -12.83 -23.31 -30.93
CA VAL A 202 -11.60 -23.06 -31.69
C VAL A 202 -10.42 -23.83 -31.11
N TRP A 203 -10.32 -23.99 -29.79
CA TRP A 203 -9.28 -24.81 -29.17
C TRP A 203 -9.38 -26.28 -29.57
N GLN A 204 -10.58 -26.86 -29.56
CA GLN A 204 -10.77 -28.25 -29.97
C GLN A 204 -10.48 -28.47 -31.47
N ALA A 205 -10.84 -27.49 -32.31
CA ALA A 205 -10.66 -27.61 -33.76
C ALA A 205 -9.23 -27.27 -34.23
N ASN A 206 -8.59 -26.25 -33.64
CA ASN A 206 -7.29 -25.74 -34.07
C ASN A 206 -6.45 -25.16 -32.91
N PRO A 207 -5.87 -26.01 -32.05
CA PRO A 207 -5.00 -25.58 -30.95
C PRO A 207 -3.79 -24.76 -31.42
N LYS A 208 -3.27 -25.05 -32.62
CA LYS A 208 -2.10 -24.36 -33.19
C LYS A 208 -2.37 -22.87 -33.41
N ALA A 209 -3.56 -22.51 -33.92
CA ALA A 209 -3.95 -21.13 -34.11
C ALA A 209 -4.04 -20.36 -32.78
N ILE A 210 -4.64 -20.98 -31.75
CA ILE A 210 -4.72 -20.39 -30.40
C ILE A 210 -3.33 -20.16 -29.80
N ASN A 211 -2.42 -21.13 -29.93
CA ASN A 211 -1.04 -20.97 -29.45
C ASN A 211 -0.29 -19.86 -30.19
N GLN A 212 -0.60 -19.58 -31.46
CA GLN A 212 0.00 -18.46 -32.18
C GLN A 212 -0.54 -17.11 -31.68
N VAL A 213 -1.84 -17.01 -31.39
CA VAL A 213 -2.42 -15.83 -30.74
C VAL A 213 -1.76 -15.58 -29.38
N ALA A 214 -1.61 -16.64 -28.57
CA ALA A 214 -0.99 -16.54 -27.25
C ALA A 214 0.47 -16.07 -27.34
N LYS A 215 1.26 -16.63 -28.26
CA LYS A 215 2.65 -16.19 -28.50
C LYS A 215 2.74 -14.72 -28.88
N ASN A 216 1.85 -14.25 -29.76
CA ASN A 216 1.82 -12.85 -30.16
C ASN A 216 1.49 -11.95 -28.95
N PHE A 217 0.50 -12.32 -28.15
CA PHE A 217 0.13 -11.57 -26.94
C PHE A 217 1.27 -11.53 -25.92
N THR A 218 1.86 -12.68 -25.57
CA THR A 218 2.99 -12.76 -24.63
C THR A 218 4.22 -12.00 -25.14
N SER A 219 4.48 -12.00 -26.45
CA SER A 219 5.60 -11.24 -27.04
C SER A 219 5.43 -9.72 -26.93
N GLN A 220 4.18 -9.23 -26.88
CA GLN A 220 3.88 -7.82 -26.68
C GLN A 220 3.97 -7.42 -25.21
N LEU A 221 3.61 -8.33 -24.30
CA LEU A 221 3.82 -8.11 -22.88
C LEU A 221 5.31 -8.06 -22.57
N THR A 222 6.10 -9.04 -23.04
CA THR A 222 7.57 -9.14 -22.84
C THR A 222 8.24 -7.83 -23.21
N PRO A 223 8.82 -7.04 -22.26
CA PRO A 223 9.60 -5.88 -22.63
C PRO A 223 10.66 -6.36 -23.61
N GLN A 224 10.64 -5.81 -24.83
CA GLN A 224 11.69 -6.11 -25.79
C GLN A 224 13.00 -5.74 -25.10
N LYS A 225 13.88 -6.74 -24.89
CA LYS A 225 15.28 -6.50 -24.58
C LYS A 225 15.89 -5.78 -25.78
N ARG A 226 15.66 -4.48 -25.90
CA ARG A 226 16.49 -3.64 -26.74
C ARG A 226 17.84 -3.60 -26.05
N MET A 227 18.83 -4.25 -26.65
CA MET A 227 20.23 -3.91 -26.45
C MET A 227 20.43 -2.50 -27.01
N LEU A 228 19.93 -1.50 -26.30
CA LEU A 228 20.45 -0.16 -26.39
C LEU A 228 21.39 -0.01 -25.19
N ASP A 229 22.54 0.63 -25.39
CA ASP A 229 23.38 1.13 -24.31
C ASP A 229 22.55 2.15 -23.51
N LEU A 230 21.75 1.63 -22.59
CA LEU A 230 20.75 2.37 -21.81
C LEU A 230 21.36 2.73 -20.47
N ASP A 231 22.19 3.76 -20.46
CA ASP A 231 22.63 4.33 -19.20
C ASP A 231 21.44 5.03 -18.54
N TRP A 232 21.02 4.48 -17.40
CA TRP A 232 20.30 5.26 -16.40
C TRP A 232 21.13 6.50 -16.07
N SER A 233 20.48 7.67 -15.97
CA SER A 233 21.11 8.89 -15.51
C SER A 233 20.17 9.65 -14.59
N ILE A 234 20.75 10.52 -13.75
CA ILE A 234 19.94 11.37 -12.88
C ILE A 234 19.10 12.36 -13.68
N GLU A 235 19.65 12.84 -14.80
CA GLU A 235 18.98 13.74 -15.75
C GLU A 235 17.66 13.14 -16.25
N LYS A 236 17.62 11.83 -16.54
CA LYS A 236 16.37 11.14 -16.93
C LYS A 236 15.30 11.21 -15.83
N SER A 237 15.69 11.12 -14.56
CA SER A 237 14.74 11.23 -13.44
C SER A 237 14.23 12.67 -13.25
N LEU A 238 15.03 13.67 -13.59
CA LEU A 238 14.61 15.08 -13.62
C LEU A 238 13.68 15.36 -14.81
N VAL A 239 13.97 14.82 -16.00
CA VAL A 239 13.09 14.91 -17.17
C VAL A 239 11.75 14.24 -16.88
N PHE A 240 11.74 13.06 -16.25
CA PHE A 240 10.51 12.37 -15.85
C PHE A 240 9.62 13.24 -14.94
N ALA A 241 10.20 14.05 -14.05
CA ALA A 241 9.44 15.00 -13.23
C ALA A 241 8.77 16.12 -14.05
N GLN A 242 9.47 16.63 -15.07
CA GLN A 242 8.92 17.64 -15.98
C GLN A 242 7.78 17.04 -16.84
N GLU A 243 7.97 15.81 -17.34
CA GLU A 243 6.93 15.08 -18.07
C GLU A 243 5.70 14.85 -17.21
N LEU A 244 5.86 14.40 -15.95
CA LEU A 244 4.74 14.24 -15.02
C LEU A 244 4.00 15.57 -14.77
N SER A 245 4.72 16.67 -14.57
CA SER A 245 4.09 18.00 -14.41
C SER A 245 3.20 18.39 -15.61
N SER A 246 3.51 17.93 -16.82
CA SER A 246 2.69 18.16 -18.02
C SER A 246 1.42 17.27 -18.08
N HIS A 247 1.43 16.15 -17.37
CA HIS A 247 0.29 15.23 -17.24
C HIS A 247 -0.65 15.59 -16.08
N LEU A 248 -0.26 16.53 -15.22
CA LEU A 248 -1.16 17.11 -14.23
C LEU A 248 -2.29 17.88 -14.92
N ASP A 249 -3.50 17.72 -14.38
CA ASP A 249 -4.70 18.41 -14.79
C ASP A 249 -4.75 19.79 -14.13
N ASN A 250 -4.48 20.82 -14.91
CA ASN A 250 -4.46 22.21 -14.43
C ASN A 250 -5.87 22.76 -14.12
N ASP A 251 -6.93 22.12 -14.61
CA ASP A 251 -8.31 22.59 -14.45
C ASP A 251 -9.00 21.94 -13.25
N ASN A 252 -8.68 20.68 -12.96
CA ASN A 252 -9.34 19.90 -11.93
C ASN A 252 -8.40 19.28 -10.88
N GLY A 253 -7.08 19.36 -11.06
CA GLY A 253 -6.08 18.78 -10.16
C GLY A 253 -5.90 17.28 -10.36
N GLY A 254 -4.75 16.75 -9.94
CA GLY A 254 -4.38 15.35 -10.13
C GLY A 254 -3.89 14.99 -11.51
N LEU A 255 -3.71 13.70 -11.78
CA LEU A 255 -3.39 13.23 -13.13
C LEU A 255 -4.62 13.38 -14.04
N LYS A 256 -4.38 13.70 -15.32
CA LYS A 256 -5.43 13.72 -16.35
C LYS A 256 -6.08 12.34 -16.49
N GLY A 257 -7.41 12.32 -16.61
CA GLY A 257 -8.18 11.10 -16.81
C GLY A 257 -9.67 11.31 -16.57
N GLU A 258 -10.51 10.48 -17.20
CA GLU A 258 -11.96 10.47 -16.95
C GLU A 258 -12.29 9.99 -15.54
N ARG A 259 -11.49 9.05 -15.03
CA ARG A 259 -11.49 8.56 -13.65
C ARG A 259 -10.20 9.00 -13.00
N LYS A 260 -10.24 9.42 -11.73
CA LYS A 260 -9.04 9.86 -11.00
C LYS A 260 -8.79 9.10 -9.72
N PHE A 261 -7.52 8.77 -9.51
CA PHE A 261 -6.99 8.14 -8.31
C PHE A 261 -6.12 9.14 -7.56
N PRO A 262 -5.98 9.02 -6.23
CA PRO A 262 -5.12 9.92 -5.45
C PRO A 262 -3.63 9.84 -5.81
N ASP A 263 -3.18 8.77 -6.46
CA ASP A 263 -1.81 8.58 -6.94
C ASP A 263 -0.73 8.97 -5.93
N ALA A 264 -0.79 8.38 -4.73
CA ALA A 264 0.05 8.76 -3.59
C ALA A 264 1.56 8.71 -3.91
N ALA A 265 2.02 7.74 -4.71
CA ALA A 265 3.42 7.67 -5.14
C ALA A 265 3.81 8.87 -6.03
N ALA A 266 2.92 9.31 -6.92
CA ALA A 266 3.14 10.49 -7.74
C ALA A 266 3.22 11.76 -6.88
N LEU A 267 2.33 11.90 -5.88
CA LEU A 267 2.38 13.01 -4.94
C LEU A 267 3.65 13.02 -4.10
N GLN A 268 4.10 11.87 -3.58
CA GLN A 268 5.37 11.77 -2.84
C GLN A 268 6.56 12.18 -3.71
N PHE A 269 6.59 11.69 -4.95
CA PHE A 269 7.61 12.08 -5.92
C PHE A 269 7.59 13.58 -6.22
N LEU A 270 6.41 14.17 -6.50
CA LEU A 270 6.26 15.60 -6.77
C LEU A 270 6.67 16.47 -5.57
N LEU A 271 6.30 16.07 -4.35
CA LEU A 271 6.73 16.75 -3.13
C LEU A 271 8.26 16.71 -2.98
N TYR A 272 8.87 15.56 -3.22
CA TYR A 272 10.34 15.44 -3.20
C TYR A 272 11.00 16.28 -4.30
N GLN A 273 10.43 16.32 -5.51
CA GLN A 273 10.90 17.17 -6.61
C GLN A 273 10.83 18.65 -6.25
N TYR A 274 9.75 19.09 -5.62
CA TYR A 274 9.62 20.46 -5.16
C TYR A 274 10.69 20.81 -4.11
N GLN A 275 11.00 19.90 -3.17
CA GLN A 275 12.10 20.13 -2.22
C GLN A 275 13.47 20.17 -2.91
N LEU A 276 13.66 19.39 -3.98
CA LEU A 276 14.90 19.33 -4.76
C LEU A 276 15.12 20.59 -5.62
N SER A 277 14.07 21.05 -6.28
CA SER A 277 14.07 22.19 -7.19
C SER A 277 12.73 22.94 -7.08
N PRO A 278 12.60 23.87 -6.13
CA PRO A 278 11.39 24.64 -5.93
C PRO A 278 10.99 25.42 -7.18
N SER A 279 9.68 25.49 -7.42
CA SER A 279 9.10 26.26 -8.51
C SER A 279 7.69 26.68 -8.11
N VAL A 280 7.37 27.96 -8.30
CA VAL A 280 6.02 28.50 -8.09
C VAL A 280 4.97 27.70 -8.86
N LYS A 281 5.28 27.29 -10.09
CA LYS A 281 4.38 26.49 -10.92
C LYS A 281 4.14 25.10 -10.30
N LEU A 282 5.22 24.40 -9.94
CA LEU A 282 5.12 23.06 -9.37
C LEU A 282 4.39 23.09 -8.01
N LYS A 283 4.71 24.07 -7.16
CA LYS A 283 4.02 24.31 -5.89
C LYS A 283 2.52 24.45 -6.10
N SER A 284 2.11 25.36 -6.99
CA SER A 284 0.70 25.61 -7.30
C SER A 284 -0.02 24.35 -7.80
N GLN A 285 0.64 23.55 -8.65
CA GLN A 285 0.06 22.29 -9.15
C GLN A 285 -0.11 21.25 -8.03
N ILE A 286 0.87 21.11 -7.13
CA ILE A 286 0.80 20.18 -6.00
C ILE A 286 -0.27 20.61 -5.01
N GLU A 287 -0.29 21.88 -4.60
CA GLU A 287 -1.30 22.41 -3.69
C GLU A 287 -2.70 22.28 -4.28
N PHE A 288 -2.88 22.54 -5.58
CA PHE A 288 -4.16 22.34 -6.25
C PHE A 288 -4.59 20.87 -6.22
N PHE A 289 -3.70 19.94 -6.55
CA PHE A 289 -3.99 18.50 -6.44
C PHE A 289 -4.40 18.11 -5.02
N LEU A 290 -3.60 18.46 -4.00
CA LEU A 290 -3.89 18.15 -2.60
C LEU A 290 -5.21 18.77 -2.12
N ASN A 291 -5.51 20.00 -2.54
CA ASN A 291 -6.76 20.68 -2.19
C ASN A 291 -8.00 19.97 -2.78
N GLN A 292 -7.88 19.44 -4.00
CA GLN A 292 -8.94 18.69 -4.65
C GLN A 292 -9.19 17.36 -3.93
N LEU A 293 -8.14 16.68 -3.46
CA LEU A 293 -8.27 15.51 -2.60
C LEU A 293 -8.91 15.84 -1.25
N ALA A 294 -8.45 16.92 -0.60
CA ALA A 294 -8.86 17.29 0.76
C ALA A 294 -10.29 17.84 0.85
N LYS A 295 -10.75 18.55 -0.18
CA LYS A 295 -12.06 19.23 -0.21
C LYS A 295 -13.09 18.51 -1.09
N GLY A 296 -12.66 17.78 -2.11
CA GLY A 296 -13.54 17.11 -3.07
C GLY A 296 -14.25 15.88 -2.53
N GLY A 297 -14.99 15.20 -3.40
CA GLY A 297 -15.82 14.04 -3.09
C GLY A 297 -15.04 12.75 -2.81
N LEU A 298 -13.73 12.71 -3.04
CA LEU A 298 -12.89 11.58 -2.64
C LEU A 298 -12.85 11.41 -1.12
N ARG A 299 -12.90 12.50 -0.35
CA ARG A 299 -12.90 12.44 1.11
C ARG A 299 -14.32 12.29 1.65
N ASP A 300 -14.50 11.40 2.61
CA ASP A 300 -15.75 11.33 3.37
C ASP A 300 -15.75 12.44 4.42
N HIS A 301 -16.41 13.55 4.09
CA HIS A 301 -16.48 14.72 4.96
C HIS A 301 -17.29 14.50 6.25
N LEU A 302 -17.99 13.37 6.40
CA LEU A 302 -18.83 13.09 7.56
C LEU A 302 -18.11 12.18 8.56
N HIS A 303 -17.61 11.03 8.09
CA HIS A 303 -16.94 10.06 8.96
C HIS A 303 -15.41 10.17 8.94
N GLY A 304 -14.86 10.90 7.99
CA GLY A 304 -13.43 11.00 7.74
C GLY A 304 -12.88 9.90 6.83
N GLY A 305 -11.59 10.03 6.53
CA GLY A 305 -10.88 9.19 5.58
C GLY A 305 -11.35 9.35 4.13
N PHE A 306 -10.78 8.53 3.26
CA PHE A 306 -10.89 8.64 1.82
C PHE A 306 -11.55 7.41 1.21
N TYR A 307 -12.40 7.66 0.22
CA TYR A 307 -12.81 6.67 -0.75
C TYR A 307 -11.64 6.33 -1.69
N ARG A 308 -11.70 5.19 -2.36
CA ARG A 308 -10.56 4.67 -3.13
C ARG A 308 -10.22 5.55 -4.33
N TYR A 309 -11.23 5.99 -5.08
CA TYR A 309 -11.09 6.83 -6.28
C TYR A 309 -12.41 7.55 -6.61
N VAL A 310 -12.36 8.45 -7.60
CA VAL A 310 -13.56 9.11 -8.16
C VAL A 310 -13.81 8.65 -9.58
N ILE A 311 -15.08 8.50 -9.95
CA ILE A 311 -15.51 8.03 -11.29
C ILE A 311 -15.59 9.16 -12.33
N ASP A 312 -15.28 10.40 -11.94
CA ASP A 312 -15.26 11.57 -12.81
C ASP A 312 -13.92 12.32 -12.75
N SER A 313 -13.71 13.23 -13.71
CA SER A 313 -12.49 14.03 -13.83
C SER A 313 -12.42 15.23 -12.89
N THR A 314 -13.51 15.55 -12.19
CA THR A 314 -13.70 16.76 -11.38
C THR A 314 -13.58 16.54 -9.86
N TRP A 315 -13.23 15.31 -9.45
CA TRP A 315 -13.16 14.88 -8.04
C TRP A 315 -14.49 14.90 -7.28
N GLN A 316 -15.63 14.78 -7.95
CA GLN A 316 -16.94 14.93 -7.28
C GLN A 316 -17.61 13.61 -6.91
N GLN A 317 -17.60 12.61 -7.79
CA GLN A 317 -18.34 11.35 -7.64
C GLN A 317 -17.42 10.25 -7.12
N PRO A 318 -17.50 9.87 -5.83
CA PRO A 318 -16.67 8.80 -5.30
C PRO A 318 -17.16 7.42 -5.76
N HIS A 319 -16.20 6.50 -5.88
CA HIS A 319 -16.46 5.09 -5.69
C HIS A 319 -16.34 4.77 -4.20
N PHE A 320 -17.47 4.48 -3.53
CA PHE A 320 -17.60 4.51 -2.06
C PHE A 320 -16.81 3.43 -1.28
N GLU A 321 -15.98 2.65 -1.94
CA GLU A 321 -15.06 1.70 -1.32
C GLU A 321 -13.98 2.45 -0.52
N LYS A 322 -13.58 1.94 0.65
CA LYS A 322 -12.44 2.46 1.41
C LYS A 322 -11.45 1.35 1.71
N MET A 323 -10.18 1.58 1.39
CA MET A 323 -9.10 0.60 1.59
C MET A 323 -8.13 1.11 2.65
N LEU A 324 -7.63 0.23 3.54
CA LEU A 324 -6.67 0.61 4.58
C LEU A 324 -5.39 1.21 4.01
N TYR A 325 -4.82 0.61 2.97
CA TYR A 325 -3.60 1.11 2.34
C TYR A 325 -3.77 2.52 1.77
N ASN A 326 -4.96 2.82 1.22
CA ASN A 326 -5.27 4.13 0.68
C ASN A 326 -5.26 5.19 1.80
N GLN A 327 -5.81 4.85 2.97
CA GLN A 327 -5.77 5.74 4.15
C GLN A 327 -4.33 5.97 4.61
N ALA A 328 -3.54 4.89 4.75
CA ALA A 328 -2.16 4.98 5.21
C ALA A 328 -1.30 5.84 4.28
N LEU A 329 -1.37 5.60 2.97
CA LEU A 329 -0.61 6.35 1.97
C LEU A 329 -0.99 7.83 1.95
N LEU A 330 -2.29 8.15 2.07
CA LEU A 330 -2.74 9.54 2.10
C LEU A 330 -2.38 10.25 3.41
N ILE A 331 -2.38 9.56 4.55
CA ILE A 331 -1.82 10.12 5.80
C ILE A 331 -0.37 10.54 5.59
N SER A 332 0.49 9.65 5.06
CA SER A 332 1.89 9.98 4.78
C SER A 332 2.04 11.16 3.82
N VAL A 333 1.25 11.20 2.73
CA VAL A 333 1.27 12.31 1.76
C VAL A 333 0.91 13.65 2.42
N PHE A 334 -0.20 13.70 3.16
CA PHE A 334 -0.65 14.95 3.80
C PHE A 334 0.25 15.37 4.97
N SER A 335 0.84 14.42 5.71
CA SER A 335 1.88 14.70 6.71
C SER A 335 3.09 15.36 6.06
N LYS A 336 3.58 14.79 4.95
CA LYS A 336 4.72 15.35 4.20
C LYS A 336 4.40 16.73 3.62
N ALA A 337 3.18 16.90 3.09
CA ALA A 337 2.73 18.19 2.56
C ALA A 337 2.62 19.26 3.65
N TYR A 338 2.18 18.90 4.86
CA TYR A 338 2.17 19.81 6.00
C TYR A 338 3.60 20.23 6.39
N GLU A 339 4.54 19.29 6.46
CA GLU A 339 5.95 19.61 6.75
C GLU A 339 6.59 20.56 5.72
N ILE A 340 6.17 20.48 4.46
CA ILE A 340 6.74 21.28 3.36
C ILE A 340 6.06 22.66 3.23
N PHE A 341 4.73 22.70 3.32
CA PHE A 341 3.94 23.89 3.02
C PHE A 341 3.40 24.61 4.26
N GLU A 342 3.51 24.01 5.44
CA GLU A 342 3.01 24.54 6.72
C GLU A 342 1.51 24.92 6.68
N ASN A 343 0.74 24.26 5.83
CA ASN A 343 -0.69 24.50 5.68
C ASN A 343 -1.49 23.63 6.66
N GLU A 344 -1.98 24.24 7.74
CA GLU A 344 -2.76 23.58 8.82
C GLU A 344 -3.95 22.73 8.33
N SER A 345 -4.54 23.07 7.18
CA SER A 345 -5.63 22.25 6.61
C SER A 345 -5.18 20.83 6.24
N TYR A 346 -3.90 20.62 5.91
CA TYR A 346 -3.33 19.30 5.64
C TYR A 346 -3.16 18.49 6.92
N LEU A 347 -2.75 19.11 8.03
CA LEU A 347 -2.68 18.44 9.32
C LEU A 347 -4.09 18.03 9.82
N LEU A 348 -5.10 18.85 9.59
CA LEU A 348 -6.50 18.48 9.90
C LEU A 348 -6.98 17.26 9.11
N VAL A 349 -6.56 17.12 7.85
CA VAL A 349 -6.84 15.92 7.04
C VAL A 349 -6.18 14.67 7.62
N VAL A 350 -4.93 14.78 8.08
CA VAL A 350 -4.20 13.70 8.76
C VAL A 350 -4.95 13.25 10.02
N ILE A 351 -5.29 14.19 10.90
CA ILE A 351 -5.98 13.93 12.17
C ILE A 351 -7.33 13.23 11.92
N ASP A 352 -8.13 13.77 11.00
CA ASP A 352 -9.45 13.22 10.67
C ASP A 352 -9.36 11.81 10.07
N THR A 353 -8.36 11.55 9.22
CA THR A 353 -8.14 10.23 8.62
C THR A 353 -7.68 9.21 9.68
N ILE A 354 -6.80 9.62 10.61
CA ILE A 354 -6.37 8.78 11.74
C ILE A 354 -7.54 8.45 12.67
N ASN A 355 -8.39 9.43 12.98
CA ASN A 355 -9.59 9.22 13.80
C ASN A 355 -10.55 8.24 13.13
N PHE A 356 -10.72 8.35 11.80
CA PHE A 356 -11.53 7.44 11.02
C PHE A 356 -11.00 6.00 11.08
N VAL A 357 -9.72 5.76 10.78
CA VAL A 357 -9.17 4.39 10.79
C VAL A 357 -9.21 3.77 12.17
N ASN A 358 -8.95 4.53 13.23
CA ASN A 358 -9.05 4.05 14.61
C ASN A 358 -10.50 3.67 14.98
N SER A 359 -11.50 4.35 14.42
CA SER A 359 -12.92 4.13 14.73
C SER A 359 -13.60 3.07 13.86
N TRP A 360 -13.06 2.79 12.67
CA TRP A 360 -13.69 1.92 11.67
C TRP A 360 -12.87 0.68 11.32
N PHE A 361 -11.55 0.82 11.25
CA PHE A 361 -10.67 -0.26 10.80
C PHE A 361 -9.98 -0.99 11.94
N LYS A 362 -9.71 -0.33 13.07
CA LYS A 362 -9.02 -0.94 14.21
C LYS A 362 -9.85 -2.06 14.83
N ALA A 363 -9.24 -3.23 14.94
CA ALA A 363 -9.79 -4.42 15.57
C ALA A 363 -9.38 -4.51 17.04
N ASN A 364 -10.04 -5.40 17.77
CA ASN A 364 -9.81 -5.59 19.21
C ASN A 364 -8.43 -6.18 19.54
N ASP A 365 -7.78 -6.85 18.57
CA ASP A 365 -6.44 -7.41 18.70
C ASP A 365 -5.32 -6.38 18.41
N GLY A 366 -5.70 -5.13 18.10
CA GLY A 366 -4.78 -4.03 17.80
C GLY A 366 -4.42 -3.89 16.32
N LEU A 367 -4.77 -4.87 15.47
CA LEU A 367 -4.57 -4.81 14.02
C LEU A 367 -5.68 -4.01 13.34
N PHE A 368 -5.50 -3.67 12.08
CA PHE A 368 -6.47 -2.99 11.24
C PHE A 368 -7.01 -3.95 10.17
N TYR A 369 -8.32 -3.86 9.93
CA TYR A 369 -9.04 -4.56 8.87
C TYR A 369 -8.66 -4.02 7.48
N SER A 370 -8.97 -4.75 6.41
CA SER A 370 -8.42 -4.46 5.08
C SER A 370 -9.23 -3.43 4.31
N ALA A 371 -10.55 -3.56 4.29
CA ALA A 371 -11.41 -2.75 3.41
C ALA A 371 -12.84 -2.57 3.94
N ILE A 372 -13.53 -1.55 3.44
CA ILE A 372 -14.97 -1.30 3.64
C ILE A 372 -15.64 -1.35 2.27
N ASP A 373 -16.72 -2.12 2.18
CA ASP A 373 -17.47 -2.34 0.95
C ASP A 373 -18.15 -1.06 0.44
N ALA A 374 -18.08 -0.85 -0.87
CA ALA A 374 -18.83 0.21 -1.54
C ALA A 374 -20.34 -0.08 -1.52
N ASP A 375 -20.73 -1.36 -1.53
CA ASP A 375 -22.13 -1.76 -1.53
C ASP A 375 -22.76 -1.71 -0.14
N TYR A 376 -23.92 -1.07 -0.07
CA TYR A 376 -24.77 -1.11 1.11
C TYR A 376 -26.19 -1.48 0.74
N GLN A 377 -26.68 -2.57 1.31
CA GLN A 377 -28.00 -3.12 1.01
C GLN A 377 -28.24 -3.44 -0.48
N GLY A 378 -27.20 -3.72 -1.26
CA GLY A 378 -27.30 -4.05 -2.69
C GLY A 378 -27.34 -2.82 -3.61
N LYS A 379 -26.97 -1.66 -3.08
CA LYS A 379 -26.77 -0.42 -3.85
C LYS A 379 -25.44 0.21 -3.44
N GLU A 380 -24.63 0.57 -4.43
CA GLU A 380 -23.37 1.28 -4.21
C GLU A 380 -23.62 2.61 -3.46
N GLY A 381 -22.82 2.89 -2.44
CA GLY A 381 -22.81 4.15 -1.73
C GLY A 381 -24.01 4.42 -0.83
N ARG A 382 -25.07 3.59 -0.83
CA ARG A 382 -26.36 3.91 -0.19
C ARG A 382 -26.24 4.37 1.26
N TYR A 383 -25.27 3.85 2.02
CA TYR A 383 -24.98 4.28 3.39
C TYR A 383 -24.64 5.78 3.45
N TYR A 384 -23.81 6.27 2.53
CA TYR A 384 -23.30 7.64 2.48
C TYR A 384 -24.29 8.64 1.84
N LEU A 385 -25.28 8.14 1.08
CA LEU A 385 -26.23 8.96 0.34
C LEU A 385 -27.45 9.40 1.17
N PHE A 386 -27.94 10.61 0.93
CA PHE A 386 -29.06 11.27 1.61
C PHE A 386 -30.23 11.52 0.65
N THR A 387 -31.45 11.33 1.13
CA THR A 387 -32.66 11.82 0.47
C THR A 387 -32.84 13.32 0.69
N LYS A 388 -33.67 13.96 -0.13
CA LYS A 388 -34.03 15.38 0.05
C LYS A 388 -34.63 15.64 1.44
N GLN A 389 -35.48 14.74 1.94
CA GLN A 389 -36.09 14.88 3.26
C GLN A 389 -35.06 14.78 4.39
N GLU A 390 -34.17 13.79 4.33
CA GLU A 390 -33.05 13.66 5.28
C GLU A 390 -32.18 14.93 5.26
N LEU A 391 -31.98 15.54 4.09
CA LEU A 391 -31.21 16.79 3.99
C LEU A 391 -31.92 18.01 4.59
N MET A 392 -33.25 18.09 4.47
CA MET A 392 -34.02 19.22 5.02
C MET A 392 -34.20 19.12 6.53
N ALA A 393 -34.00 17.93 7.11
CA ALA A 393 -34.02 17.71 8.55
C ALA A 393 -32.71 18.12 9.27
N ILE A 394 -31.66 18.50 8.52
CA ILE A 394 -30.40 18.98 9.08
C ILE A 394 -30.49 20.49 9.27
N GLU A 395 -29.96 20.97 10.41
CA GLU A 395 -29.82 22.40 10.69
C GLU A 395 -29.17 23.15 9.51
N PRO A 396 -29.78 24.26 9.02
CA PRO A 396 -29.29 24.96 7.84
C PRO A 396 -27.83 25.41 7.91
N SER A 397 -27.37 25.84 9.09
CA SER A 397 -25.99 26.27 9.36
C SER A 397 -24.97 25.14 9.23
N HIS A 398 -25.35 23.91 9.56
CA HIS A 398 -24.51 22.72 9.39
C HIS A 398 -24.50 22.27 7.93
N ARG A 399 -25.68 22.29 7.29
CA ARG A 399 -25.83 21.89 5.89
C ARG A 399 -25.08 22.81 4.92
N SER A 400 -25.01 24.11 5.20
CA SER A 400 -24.34 25.11 4.35
C SER A 400 -22.82 24.99 4.32
N LYS A 401 -22.21 24.21 5.22
CA LYS A 401 -20.76 23.92 5.20
C LYS A 401 -20.33 23.08 4.00
N PHE A 402 -21.28 22.42 3.31
CA PHE A 402 -21.01 21.51 2.21
C PHE A 402 -21.80 21.86 0.95
N LYS A 403 -21.21 21.61 -0.21
CA LYS A 403 -21.95 21.45 -1.47
C LYS A 403 -22.51 20.03 -1.53
N TRP A 404 -23.81 19.92 -1.78
CA TRP A 404 -24.50 18.64 -1.88
C TRP A 404 -24.75 18.27 -3.34
N CYS A 405 -23.98 17.32 -3.87
CA CYS A 405 -24.12 16.85 -5.24
C CYS A 405 -25.08 15.66 -5.32
N GLN A 406 -25.69 15.50 -6.49
CA GLN A 406 -26.45 14.32 -6.85
C GLN A 406 -25.50 13.15 -7.16
N TYR A 407 -25.83 11.94 -6.71
CA TYR A 407 -25.08 10.74 -7.10
C TYR A 407 -25.69 10.11 -8.35
N ASN A 408 -24.91 10.04 -9.43
CA ASN A 408 -25.36 9.58 -10.75
C ASN A 408 -26.71 10.24 -11.15
N VAL A 409 -27.64 9.47 -11.74
CA VAL A 409 -28.97 9.93 -12.17
C VAL A 409 -30.04 9.70 -11.08
N THR A 410 -29.64 9.60 -9.80
CA THR A 410 -30.57 9.32 -8.68
C THR A 410 -31.04 10.60 -8.00
N GLU A 411 -32.13 10.59 -7.23
CA GLU A 411 -32.52 11.76 -6.41
C GLU A 411 -31.65 11.94 -5.14
N LEU A 412 -30.70 11.02 -4.91
CA LEU A 412 -29.91 10.97 -3.69
C LEU A 412 -28.69 11.89 -3.78
N ARG A 413 -28.28 12.41 -2.64
CA ARG A 413 -27.21 13.41 -2.52
C ARG A 413 -26.16 13.07 -1.47
N PHE A 414 -24.97 13.66 -1.62
CA PHE A 414 -23.86 13.50 -0.67
C PHE A 414 -23.02 14.78 -0.64
N PRO A 415 -22.21 15.01 0.43
CA PRO A 415 -21.34 16.17 0.50
C PRO A 415 -20.14 15.95 -0.45
N CYS A 416 -20.18 16.58 -1.61
CA CYS A 416 -19.17 16.41 -2.67
C CYS A 416 -18.06 17.47 -2.64
N LEU A 417 -18.27 18.57 -1.89
CA LEU A 417 -17.28 19.60 -1.71
C LEU A 417 -17.43 20.23 -0.33
N LEU A 418 -16.32 20.37 0.39
CA LEU A 418 -16.25 21.14 1.62
C LEU A 418 -16.07 22.63 1.30
N LEU A 419 -17.02 23.46 1.72
CA LEU A 419 -17.02 24.91 1.46
C LEU A 419 -16.38 25.71 2.61
N ASP A 420 -16.53 25.24 3.85
CA ASP A 420 -15.97 25.86 5.04
C ASP A 420 -15.21 24.82 5.86
N GLN A 421 -13.94 25.10 6.16
CA GLN A 421 -13.04 24.23 6.92
C GLN A 421 -13.02 24.57 8.43
N SER A 422 -13.86 25.50 8.88
CA SER A 422 -14.11 25.75 10.31
C SER A 422 -14.52 24.47 11.04
N ASP A 423 -14.44 24.46 12.37
CA ASP A 423 -14.75 23.28 13.18
C ASP A 423 -16.04 22.58 12.72
N LEU A 424 -15.85 21.36 12.19
CA LEU A 424 -16.93 20.54 11.62
C LEU A 424 -17.56 19.63 12.67
N THR A 425 -17.11 19.65 13.92
CA THR A 425 -17.51 18.67 14.95
C THR A 425 -19.01 18.66 15.18
N GLU A 426 -19.62 19.82 15.45
CA GLU A 426 -21.07 19.93 15.65
C GLU A 426 -21.86 19.58 14.38
N ALA A 427 -21.37 20.04 13.22
CA ALA A 427 -22.01 19.75 11.94
C ALA A 427 -22.01 18.24 11.64
N LYS A 428 -20.86 17.57 11.79
CA LYS A 428 -20.70 16.12 11.66
C LYS A 428 -21.59 15.40 12.66
N LEU A 429 -21.60 15.78 13.92
CA LEU A 429 -22.39 15.11 14.96
C LEU A 429 -23.89 15.20 14.68
N SER A 430 -24.37 16.38 14.30
CA SER A 430 -25.76 16.63 13.90
C SER A 430 -26.17 15.77 12.69
N LEU A 431 -25.31 15.72 11.67
CA LEU A 431 -25.48 14.89 10.47
C LEU A 431 -25.50 13.40 10.79
N LEU A 432 -24.60 12.97 11.68
CA LEU A 432 -24.43 11.57 12.04
C LEU A 432 -25.62 11.07 12.88
N THR A 433 -26.07 11.86 13.86
CA THR A 433 -27.17 11.50 14.76
C THR A 433 -28.51 11.38 14.04
N ASN A 434 -28.79 12.29 13.10
CA ASN A 434 -30.08 12.30 12.40
C ASN A 434 -30.22 11.18 11.35
N LYS A 435 -29.11 10.65 10.83
CA LYS A 435 -29.13 9.65 9.74
C LYS A 435 -28.71 8.24 10.18
N TYR A 436 -27.73 8.11 11.07
CA TYR A 436 -27.02 6.86 11.25
C TYR A 436 -27.37 6.18 12.58
N SER A 437 -28.59 5.66 12.66
CA SER A 437 -28.99 4.59 13.60
C SER A 437 -28.85 3.19 12.98
N ILE A 438 -28.16 3.09 11.84
CA ILE A 438 -28.12 1.90 10.97
C ILE A 438 -26.73 1.23 11.04
N LYS A 439 -26.70 -0.10 10.88
CA LYS A 439 -25.46 -0.90 10.83
C LYS A 439 -24.51 -0.37 9.75
N LYS A 440 -23.21 -0.22 10.07
CA LYS A 440 -22.14 0.15 9.14
C LYS A 440 -22.10 -0.78 7.90
N PRO A 441 -21.57 -0.31 6.75
CA PRO A 441 -21.24 -1.18 5.62
C PRO A 441 -20.37 -2.37 6.01
N HIS A 442 -20.38 -3.40 5.17
CA HIS A 442 -19.54 -4.57 5.39
C HIS A 442 -18.07 -4.14 5.44
N ILE A 443 -17.36 -4.66 6.45
CA ILE A 443 -15.93 -4.44 6.63
C ILE A 443 -15.26 -5.78 6.41
N ASP A 444 -14.39 -5.86 5.41
CA ASP A 444 -13.54 -7.04 5.23
C ASP A 444 -12.53 -7.09 6.37
N LYS A 445 -12.78 -8.04 7.28
CA LYS A 445 -12.00 -8.21 8.51
C LYS A 445 -10.67 -8.93 8.29
N LYS A 446 -10.22 -9.10 7.05
CA LYS A 446 -8.85 -9.57 6.79
C LYS A 446 -7.83 -8.60 7.38
N HIS A 447 -6.84 -9.15 8.07
CA HIS A 447 -5.61 -8.43 8.37
C HIS A 447 -4.60 -8.75 7.29
N ILE A 448 -4.02 -7.71 6.67
CA ILE A 448 -2.97 -7.85 5.67
C ILE A 448 -1.69 -7.22 6.24
N THR A 449 -0.61 -8.00 6.33
CA THR A 449 0.66 -7.60 6.95
C THR A 449 1.22 -6.33 6.31
N ALA A 450 1.34 -6.29 4.97
CA ALA A 450 1.79 -5.11 4.25
C ALA A 450 0.95 -3.86 4.54
N TRP A 451 -0.38 -3.95 4.59
CA TRP A 451 -1.24 -2.76 4.77
C TRP A 451 -1.20 -2.24 6.21
N ASN A 452 -1.10 -3.14 7.18
CA ASN A 452 -0.87 -2.76 8.57
C ASN A 452 0.52 -2.15 8.75
N ALA A 453 1.55 -2.65 8.05
CA ALA A 453 2.88 -2.06 8.05
C ALA A 453 2.91 -0.64 7.45
N LEU A 454 2.18 -0.40 6.35
CA LEU A 454 1.99 0.97 5.82
C LEU A 454 1.34 1.88 6.85
N MET A 455 0.39 1.37 7.64
CA MET A 455 -0.25 2.14 8.70
C MET A 455 0.72 2.48 9.84
N VAL A 456 1.71 1.64 10.15
CA VAL A 456 2.80 1.97 11.08
C VAL A 456 3.59 3.16 10.55
N SER A 457 4.04 3.13 9.29
CA SER A 457 4.76 4.25 8.66
C SER A 457 3.90 5.53 8.63
N ALA A 458 2.60 5.42 8.30
CA ALA A 458 1.67 6.54 8.33
C ALA A 458 1.56 7.20 9.72
N PHE A 459 1.50 6.40 10.79
CA PHE A 459 1.53 6.94 12.15
C PHE A 459 2.86 7.63 12.49
N LEU A 460 3.99 7.10 12.01
CA LEU A 460 5.30 7.75 12.21
C LEU A 460 5.40 9.06 11.43
N ASP A 461 4.89 9.13 10.21
CA ASP A 461 4.86 10.37 9.43
C ASP A 461 3.93 11.41 10.07
N ALA A 462 2.78 10.98 10.60
CA ALA A 462 1.92 11.86 11.39
C ALA A 462 2.60 12.34 12.67
N TYR A 463 3.38 11.49 13.34
CA TYR A 463 4.19 11.88 14.50
C TYR A 463 5.25 12.92 14.11
N LYS A 464 6.01 12.71 13.04
CA LYS A 464 7.04 13.66 12.57
C LYS A 464 6.43 15.03 12.23
N ALA A 465 5.29 15.01 11.53
CA ALA A 465 4.59 16.23 11.13
C ALA A 465 3.99 17.00 12.31
N SER A 466 3.40 16.33 13.31
CA SER A 466 2.63 16.98 14.38
C SER A 466 3.32 17.03 15.74
N ASN A 467 4.43 16.29 15.91
CA ASN A 467 5.06 16.01 17.20
C ASN A 467 4.12 15.39 18.26
N ASN A 468 2.97 14.84 17.85
CA ASN A 468 2.01 14.22 18.75
C ASN A 468 2.44 12.78 19.09
N LYS A 469 2.94 12.59 20.32
CA LYS A 469 3.44 11.29 20.82
C LYS A 469 2.41 10.16 20.82
N VAL A 470 1.10 10.46 20.75
CA VAL A 470 0.05 9.44 20.61
C VAL A 470 0.26 8.64 19.32
N TYR A 471 0.66 9.28 18.22
CA TYR A 471 0.88 8.58 16.96
C TYR A 471 2.11 7.67 17.02
N LEU A 472 3.18 8.08 17.70
CA LEU A 472 4.32 7.21 17.95
C LEU A 472 3.94 5.96 18.75
N ALA A 473 3.13 6.12 19.81
CA ALA A 473 2.63 4.99 20.58
C ALA A 473 1.74 4.05 19.74
N GLN A 474 0.87 4.62 18.89
CA GLN A 474 0.05 3.83 17.96
C GLN A 474 0.90 3.04 16.95
N ALA A 475 1.98 3.64 16.44
CA ALA A 475 2.94 2.96 15.56
C ALA A 475 3.62 1.77 16.27
N GLU A 476 4.10 1.98 17.50
CA GLU A 476 4.73 0.92 18.31
C GLU A 476 3.76 -0.22 18.62
N ASP A 477 2.55 0.11 19.09
CA ASP A 477 1.51 -0.88 19.43
C ASP A 477 1.11 -1.72 18.22
N LEU A 478 0.91 -1.07 17.06
CA LEU A 478 0.57 -1.76 15.83
C LEU A 478 1.71 -2.66 15.34
N ALA A 479 2.96 -2.20 15.39
CA ALA A 479 4.11 -3.02 15.03
C ALA A 479 4.23 -4.25 15.95
N LEU A 480 3.98 -4.11 17.25
CA LEU A 480 3.93 -5.24 18.19
C LEU A 480 2.79 -6.21 17.87
N ALA A 481 1.61 -5.70 17.51
CA ALA A 481 0.47 -6.53 17.11
C ALA A 481 0.77 -7.34 15.84
N ILE A 482 1.38 -6.72 14.82
CA ILE A 482 1.82 -7.41 13.59
C ILE A 482 2.84 -8.51 13.93
N LEU A 483 3.85 -8.20 14.75
CA LEU A 483 4.85 -9.18 15.15
C LEU A 483 4.27 -10.34 15.94
N LYS A 484 3.30 -10.07 16.84
CA LYS A 484 2.59 -11.09 17.61
C LYS A 484 1.80 -12.04 16.71
N GLN A 485 1.07 -11.50 15.72
CA GLN A 485 0.35 -12.30 14.72
C GLN A 485 1.30 -13.20 13.91
N ASN A 486 2.51 -12.72 13.66
CA ASN A 486 3.53 -13.41 12.87
C ASN A 486 4.46 -14.31 13.72
N GLN A 487 4.12 -14.62 14.97
CA GLN A 487 4.85 -15.60 15.79
C GLN A 487 4.59 -17.04 15.31
N GLN A 488 5.14 -17.39 14.15
CA GLN A 488 5.10 -18.75 13.61
C GLN A 488 6.36 -19.55 13.97
N SER A 489 6.22 -20.87 14.11
CA SER A 489 7.34 -21.79 14.30
C SER A 489 8.32 -21.79 13.12
N THR A 490 7.85 -21.46 11.92
CA THR A 490 8.64 -21.37 10.68
C THR A 490 9.53 -20.12 10.62
N GLY A 491 9.18 -19.07 11.37
CA GLY A 491 9.85 -17.77 11.31
C GLY A 491 9.59 -16.95 10.03
N GLU A 492 8.71 -17.42 9.15
CA GLU A 492 8.20 -16.66 7.99
C GLU A 492 7.02 -15.79 8.39
N LEU A 493 6.83 -14.67 7.68
CA LEU A 493 5.64 -13.86 7.84
C LEU A 493 4.45 -14.51 7.12
N ILE A 494 3.25 -14.20 7.57
CA ILE A 494 2.02 -14.44 6.82
C ILE A 494 1.65 -13.20 6.01
N ARG A 495 1.02 -13.41 4.86
CA ARG A 495 0.43 -12.33 4.07
C ARG A 495 -0.82 -11.80 4.77
N SER A 496 -1.70 -12.71 5.17
CA SER A 496 -2.99 -12.34 5.75
C SER A 496 -3.55 -13.37 6.71
N SER A 497 -4.46 -12.89 7.55
CA SER A 497 -5.31 -13.73 8.40
C SER A 497 -6.75 -13.25 8.38
N TYR A 498 -7.69 -14.17 8.53
CA TYR A 498 -9.11 -13.89 8.68
C TYR A 498 -9.68 -14.72 9.84
N LEU A 499 -10.31 -14.08 10.81
CA LEU A 499 -10.88 -14.72 12.01
C LEU A 499 -9.88 -15.70 12.68
N ASN A 500 -8.63 -15.25 12.88
CA ASN A 500 -7.51 -16.03 13.43
C ASN A 500 -7.01 -17.21 12.57
N ASN A 501 -7.50 -17.38 11.35
CA ASN A 501 -6.95 -18.35 10.39
C ASN A 501 -5.98 -17.66 9.44
N SER A 502 -4.71 -18.07 9.43
CA SER A 502 -3.73 -17.62 8.45
C SER A 502 -4.06 -18.16 7.06
N ALA A 503 -3.97 -17.33 6.02
CA ALA A 503 -4.31 -17.73 4.67
C ALA A 503 -3.10 -18.15 3.84
N ASN A 504 -2.10 -17.27 3.74
CA ASN A 504 -0.99 -17.42 2.81
C ASN A 504 0.34 -17.04 3.45
N SER A 505 1.44 -17.62 2.96
CA SER A 505 2.79 -17.13 3.21
C SER A 505 2.95 -15.70 2.69
N ALA A 506 3.77 -14.91 3.37
CA ALA A 506 4.09 -13.55 2.98
C ALA A 506 4.77 -13.47 1.61
N VAL A 507 4.50 -12.38 0.90
CA VAL A 507 5.16 -11.99 -0.35
C VAL A 507 6.15 -10.86 -0.09
N LEU A 508 6.90 -10.47 -1.13
CA LEU A 508 7.96 -9.45 -1.02
C LEU A 508 7.46 -8.14 -0.38
N THR A 509 6.25 -7.69 -0.72
CA THR A 509 5.68 -6.43 -0.19
C THR A 509 5.47 -6.46 1.33
N ASP A 510 5.15 -7.62 1.93
CA ASP A 510 4.99 -7.74 3.39
C ASP A 510 6.33 -7.53 4.10
N TYR A 511 7.40 -8.16 3.59
CA TYR A 511 8.75 -7.99 4.13
C TYR A 511 9.28 -6.58 3.91
N ALA A 512 9.04 -5.99 2.73
CA ALA A 512 9.51 -4.66 2.37
C ALA A 512 8.90 -3.59 3.28
N TYR A 513 7.56 -3.54 3.37
CA TYR A 513 6.89 -2.50 4.14
C TYR A 513 7.08 -2.68 5.64
N LEU A 514 7.01 -3.91 6.17
CA LEU A 514 7.26 -4.11 7.60
C LEU A 514 8.73 -3.86 7.95
N GLY A 515 9.67 -4.29 7.10
CA GLY A 515 11.08 -3.99 7.29
C GLY A 515 11.37 -2.49 7.33
N GLU A 516 10.74 -1.72 6.44
CA GLU A 516 10.83 -0.26 6.39
C GLU A 516 10.20 0.38 7.63
N ALA A 517 8.96 0.04 7.98
CA ALA A 517 8.28 0.58 9.16
C ALA A 517 9.04 0.30 10.48
N LEU A 518 9.64 -0.89 10.62
CA LEU A 518 10.50 -1.21 11.76
C LEU A 518 11.82 -0.42 11.74
N PHE A 519 12.36 -0.13 10.57
CA PHE A 519 13.53 0.75 10.46
C PHE A 519 13.18 2.19 10.88
N GLU A 520 12.05 2.71 10.43
CA GLU A 520 11.55 4.03 10.84
C GLU A 520 11.26 4.09 12.35
N LEU A 521 10.67 3.03 12.93
CA LEU A 521 10.52 2.92 14.39
C LEU A 521 11.88 2.94 15.10
N TYR A 522 12.90 2.28 14.58
CA TYR A 522 14.26 2.41 15.11
C TYR A 522 14.76 3.84 15.03
N GLN A 523 14.46 4.56 13.94
CA GLN A 523 14.82 5.96 13.79
C GLN A 523 14.10 6.86 14.82
N GLU A 524 12.86 6.59 15.18
CA GLU A 524 12.17 7.45 16.17
C GLU A 524 12.39 7.03 17.63
N THR A 525 12.54 5.73 17.89
CA THR A 525 12.53 5.19 19.28
C THR A 525 13.89 4.73 19.78
N ARG A 526 14.85 4.50 18.88
CA ARG A 526 16.21 4.01 19.16
C ARG A 526 16.30 2.63 19.82
N GLN A 527 15.19 1.91 19.92
CA GLN A 527 15.21 0.56 20.44
C GLN A 527 15.85 -0.38 19.40
N SER A 528 17.01 -0.92 19.72
CA SER A 528 17.81 -1.76 18.81
C SER A 528 17.06 -2.99 18.29
N LYS A 529 16.06 -3.47 19.04
CA LYS A 529 15.17 -4.58 18.65
C LYS A 529 14.54 -4.33 17.27
N TRP A 530 14.14 -3.10 16.97
CA TRP A 530 13.49 -2.73 15.71
C TRP A 530 14.45 -2.80 14.54
N TYR A 531 15.68 -2.29 14.71
CA TYR A 531 16.74 -2.37 13.72
C TYR A 531 17.11 -3.83 13.39
N GLN A 532 17.26 -4.67 14.41
CA GLN A 532 17.60 -6.09 14.21
C GLN A 532 16.49 -6.84 13.47
N LEU A 533 15.22 -6.57 13.81
CA LEU A 533 14.08 -7.14 13.10
C LEU A 533 14.02 -6.64 11.65
N SER A 534 14.25 -5.34 11.41
CA SER A 534 14.30 -4.77 10.06
C SER A 534 15.36 -5.45 9.19
N ILE A 535 16.58 -5.67 9.70
CA ILE A 535 17.62 -6.43 8.99
C ILE A 535 17.16 -7.86 8.67
N LYS A 536 16.53 -8.54 9.63
CA LYS A 536 16.03 -9.90 9.43
C LYS A 536 15.00 -9.94 8.30
N LEU A 537 14.04 -9.02 8.31
CA LEU A 537 13.00 -8.94 7.28
C LEU A 537 13.57 -8.54 5.92
N TYR A 538 14.53 -7.61 5.87
CA TYR A 538 15.24 -7.26 4.63
C TYR A 538 15.91 -8.49 4.00
N LYS A 539 16.63 -9.29 4.79
CA LYS A 539 17.28 -10.52 4.32
C LYS A 539 16.26 -11.57 3.84
N GLN A 540 15.11 -11.68 4.50
CA GLN A 540 14.04 -12.59 4.07
C GLN A 540 13.39 -12.12 2.76
N GLY A 541 12.99 -10.85 2.67
CA GLY A 541 12.42 -10.26 1.46
C GLY A 541 13.36 -10.31 0.27
N SER A 542 14.67 -10.12 0.50
CA SER A 542 15.70 -10.15 -0.55
C SER A 542 15.80 -11.51 -1.25
N LYS A 543 15.43 -12.60 -0.56
CA LYS A 543 15.34 -13.93 -1.19
C LYS A 543 14.30 -13.99 -2.30
N SER A 544 13.28 -13.12 -2.29
CA SER A 544 12.22 -13.08 -3.31
C SER A 544 12.43 -11.97 -4.34
N PHE A 545 13.47 -11.15 -4.18
CA PHE A 545 13.74 -10.03 -5.07
C PHE A 545 14.10 -10.51 -6.48
N GLY A 546 13.37 -10.03 -7.50
CA GLY A 546 13.62 -10.37 -8.90
C GLY A 546 13.37 -11.84 -9.25
N LYS A 547 12.72 -12.62 -8.39
CA LYS A 547 12.34 -14.00 -8.72
C LYS A 547 11.13 -14.02 -9.66
N ASN A 548 11.29 -14.69 -10.80
CA ASN A 548 10.18 -15.04 -11.67
C ASN A 548 9.26 -16.06 -10.97
N TYR A 549 7.94 -15.91 -11.15
CA TYR A 549 7.01 -17.01 -10.85
C TYR A 549 7.27 -18.14 -11.84
N LYS A 550 7.97 -19.18 -11.37
CA LYS A 550 8.29 -20.37 -12.17
C LYS A 550 7.03 -21.08 -12.67
N ASP A 551 5.92 -20.93 -11.97
CA ASP A 551 4.75 -21.79 -12.15
C ASP A 551 3.94 -21.48 -13.42
N PHE A 552 3.92 -20.23 -13.92
CA PHE A 552 3.08 -19.86 -15.09
C PHE A 552 3.86 -19.28 -16.29
N ASN A 553 5.20 -19.40 -16.31
CA ASN A 553 6.04 -18.74 -17.34
C ASN A 553 5.71 -17.24 -17.50
N LEU A 554 5.26 -16.60 -16.40
CA LEU A 554 5.02 -15.17 -16.33
C LEU A 554 6.39 -14.53 -16.23
N SER A 555 6.96 -14.22 -17.40
CA SER A 555 8.24 -13.53 -17.52
C SER A 555 8.24 -12.25 -16.68
N ASN A 556 9.40 -11.89 -16.12
CA ASN A 556 9.66 -10.64 -15.40
C ASN A 556 8.96 -9.43 -16.03
N HIS A 557 7.81 -9.05 -15.46
CA HIS A 557 7.02 -7.90 -15.87
C HIS A 557 6.90 -6.91 -14.73
N ASN A 558 7.30 -5.67 -15.04
CA ASN A 558 7.22 -4.41 -14.29
C ASN A 558 6.96 -4.47 -12.79
N LEU A 559 7.75 -5.26 -12.07
CA LEU A 559 7.84 -5.32 -10.60
C LEU A 559 8.04 -3.94 -9.90
N LEU A 560 8.24 -2.88 -10.69
CA LEU A 560 8.50 -1.50 -10.27
C LEU A 560 7.28 -0.58 -10.36
N ASN A 561 6.22 -0.98 -11.05
CA ASN A 561 5.09 -0.08 -11.32
C ASN A 561 4.41 0.33 -10.03
N ASP A 562 4.34 1.65 -9.79
CA ASP A 562 3.54 2.22 -8.73
C ASP A 562 2.10 2.28 -9.25
N GLY A 563 1.30 1.30 -8.85
CA GLY A 563 -0.15 1.34 -9.02
C GLY A 563 -0.79 2.06 -7.84
N GLU A 564 -1.80 1.43 -7.26
CA GLU A 564 -2.43 1.93 -6.03
C GLU A 564 -1.56 1.77 -4.77
N LEU A 565 -0.44 1.05 -4.90
CA LEU A 565 0.56 0.80 -3.88
C LEU A 565 1.93 1.19 -4.43
N ILE A 566 2.80 1.67 -3.54
CA ILE A 566 4.21 1.94 -3.86
C ILE A 566 4.93 0.61 -4.13
N SER A 567 5.79 0.51 -5.13
CA SER A 567 6.47 -0.76 -5.44
C SER A 567 7.22 -1.33 -4.21
N GLY A 568 6.89 -2.58 -3.86
CA GLY A 568 7.60 -3.32 -2.80
C GLY A 568 9.08 -3.54 -3.12
N HIS A 569 9.44 -3.65 -4.41
CA HIS A 569 10.83 -3.77 -4.85
C HIS A 569 11.59 -2.50 -4.55
N THR A 570 10.99 -1.35 -4.86
CA THR A 570 11.57 -0.04 -4.57
C THR A 570 11.71 0.19 -3.08
N VAL A 571 10.69 -0.13 -2.27
CA VAL A 571 10.78 -0.02 -0.81
C VAL A 571 11.87 -0.92 -0.25
N LEU A 572 11.97 -2.18 -0.68
CA LEU A 572 13.02 -3.08 -0.18
C LEU A 572 14.43 -2.61 -0.56
N ALA A 573 14.62 -2.14 -1.79
CA ALA A 573 15.91 -1.61 -2.23
C ALA A 573 16.28 -0.33 -1.46
N SER A 574 15.31 0.56 -1.22
CA SER A 574 15.47 1.75 -0.40
C SER A 574 15.88 1.39 1.03
N LEU A 575 15.19 0.44 1.65
CA LEU A 575 15.53 -0.10 2.97
C LEU A 575 16.96 -0.66 3.00
N GLY A 576 17.34 -1.44 1.98
CA GLY A 576 18.70 -1.99 1.86
C GLY A 576 19.79 -0.91 1.86
N GLN A 577 19.58 0.20 1.13
CA GLN A 577 20.50 1.35 1.12
C GLN A 577 20.57 2.04 2.49
N LYS A 578 19.43 2.23 3.17
CA LYS A 578 19.39 2.80 4.52
C LYS A 578 20.12 1.91 5.51
N LEU A 579 19.81 0.62 5.55
CA LEU A 579 20.42 -0.34 6.46
C LEU A 579 21.94 -0.45 6.25
N ARG A 580 22.41 -0.43 5.00
CA ARG A 580 23.84 -0.40 4.66
C ARG A 580 24.52 0.87 5.18
N THR A 581 23.87 2.00 5.06
CA THR A 581 24.41 3.29 5.56
C THR A 581 24.52 3.28 7.09
N TYR A 582 23.58 2.64 7.79
CA TYR A 582 23.57 2.56 9.25
C TYR A 582 24.42 1.42 9.84
N GLY A 583 24.78 0.39 9.06
CA GLY A 583 25.55 -0.75 9.58
C GLY A 583 26.31 -1.54 8.52
N LYS A 584 27.50 -2.05 8.90
CA LYS A 584 28.41 -2.85 8.04
C LYS A 584 27.91 -4.26 7.70
N GLN A 585 26.68 -4.64 8.06
CA GLN A 585 26.22 -6.05 8.03
C GLN A 585 25.62 -6.52 6.68
N LEU A 586 25.46 -5.64 5.70
CA LEU A 586 24.89 -5.99 4.39
C LEU A 586 25.97 -5.93 3.29
N ASN A 587 26.23 -7.06 2.64
CA ASN A 587 27.24 -7.20 1.59
C ASN A 587 26.57 -7.31 0.21
N GLY A 588 26.81 -6.36 -0.69
CA GLY A 588 26.54 -6.45 -2.14
C GLY A 588 25.07 -6.50 -2.60
N GLU A 589 24.15 -7.09 -1.81
CA GLU A 589 22.73 -7.25 -2.16
C GLU A 589 22.03 -5.91 -2.43
N PRO A 590 22.15 -4.86 -1.57
CA PRO A 590 21.51 -3.58 -1.85
C PRO A 590 21.96 -2.95 -3.17
N GLN A 591 23.23 -3.10 -3.53
CA GLN A 591 23.79 -2.58 -4.78
C GLN A 591 23.28 -3.36 -6.00
N GLN A 592 23.18 -4.70 -5.89
CA GLN A 592 22.62 -5.54 -6.95
C GLN A 592 21.15 -5.21 -7.19
N GLN A 593 20.37 -5.03 -6.12
CA GLN A 593 18.96 -4.62 -6.20
C GLN A 593 18.84 -3.26 -6.90
N MET A 594 19.65 -2.27 -6.51
CA MET A 594 19.69 -0.95 -7.16
C MET A 594 20.04 -1.05 -8.65
N ALA A 595 21.02 -1.88 -9.03
CA ALA A 595 21.37 -2.09 -10.42
C ALA A 595 20.22 -2.72 -11.23
N GLN A 596 19.51 -3.70 -10.65
CA GLN A 596 18.31 -4.30 -11.26
C GLN A 596 17.20 -3.27 -11.45
N LEU A 597 16.96 -2.40 -10.45
CA LEU A 597 15.98 -1.31 -10.57
C LEU A 597 16.32 -0.38 -11.73
N LYS A 598 17.58 0.07 -11.82
CA LYS A 598 18.06 0.95 -12.89
C LYS A 598 17.86 0.32 -14.27
N GLN A 599 18.20 -0.96 -14.41
CA GLN A 599 18.03 -1.70 -15.65
C GLN A 599 16.56 -1.83 -16.05
N ALA A 600 15.68 -2.12 -15.09
CA ALA A 600 14.26 -2.27 -15.33
C ALA A 600 13.59 -0.92 -15.68
N SER A 601 13.89 0.16 -14.93
CA SER A 601 13.31 1.49 -15.19
C SER A 601 13.76 2.11 -16.50
N ALA A 602 14.97 1.78 -16.98
CA ALA A 602 15.50 2.35 -18.22
C ALA A 602 14.73 1.95 -19.48
N ASN A 603 13.88 0.91 -19.40
CA ASN A 603 13.19 0.29 -20.52
C ASN A 603 11.70 0.62 -20.61
N SER A 604 11.19 1.55 -19.80
CA SER A 604 9.74 1.58 -19.52
C SER A 604 9.16 2.96 -19.26
N SER A 605 7.96 3.20 -19.79
CA SER A 605 7.15 4.41 -19.64
C SER A 605 6.05 4.29 -18.56
N GLY A 606 6.20 3.34 -17.63
CA GLY A 606 5.24 3.08 -16.56
C GLY A 606 5.32 4.10 -15.41
N SER A 607 4.37 4.00 -14.49
CA SER A 607 4.25 4.87 -13.31
C SER A 607 5.32 4.52 -12.26
N TYR A 608 6.60 4.86 -12.50
CA TYR A 608 7.72 4.52 -11.60
C TYR A 608 8.11 5.64 -10.65
N PHE A 609 7.12 6.37 -10.15
CA PHE A 609 7.30 7.54 -9.30
C PHE A 609 8.24 7.26 -8.11
N SER A 610 8.00 6.17 -7.37
CA SER A 610 8.81 5.81 -6.20
C SER A 610 10.23 5.41 -6.58
N THR A 611 10.42 4.79 -7.74
CA THR A 611 11.74 4.36 -8.22
C THR A 611 12.58 5.57 -8.61
N HIS A 612 12.00 6.52 -9.35
CA HIS A 612 12.65 7.79 -9.65
C HIS A 612 12.92 8.62 -8.38
N GLU A 613 11.99 8.62 -7.42
CA GLU A 613 12.21 9.23 -6.11
C GLU A 613 13.39 8.60 -5.37
N LEU A 614 13.49 7.27 -5.34
CA LEU A 614 14.60 6.55 -4.72
C LEU A 614 15.94 6.92 -5.38
N PHE A 615 15.98 6.99 -6.70
CA PHE A 615 17.18 7.38 -7.44
C PHE A 615 17.66 8.78 -7.07
N LEU A 616 16.74 9.74 -7.02
CA LEU A 616 17.07 11.10 -6.64
C LEU A 616 17.43 11.20 -5.16
N LYS A 617 16.75 10.48 -4.27
CA LYS A 617 17.14 10.38 -2.86
C LYS A 617 18.52 9.78 -2.67
N ASN A 618 18.92 8.84 -3.52
CA ASN A 618 20.25 8.25 -3.45
C ASN A 618 21.32 9.23 -3.95
N GLU A 619 21.02 10.03 -4.97
CA GLU A 619 21.95 11.04 -5.50
C GLU A 619 22.00 12.29 -4.62
N TYR A 620 20.84 12.89 -4.38
CA TYR A 620 20.64 14.17 -3.71
C TYR A 620 20.15 14.02 -2.28
N GLY A 621 20.20 12.85 -1.64
CA GLY A 621 19.84 12.71 -0.22
C GLY A 621 18.35 12.92 0.10
N VAL A 622 18.02 12.88 1.40
CA VAL A 622 16.67 13.17 1.89
C VAL A 622 16.66 14.56 2.51
N PHE A 623 15.68 15.39 2.15
CA PHE A 623 15.38 16.66 2.80
C PHE A 623 14.72 16.42 4.15
N ASN A 624 15.48 15.83 5.08
CA ASN A 624 15.10 15.75 6.47
C ASN A 624 15.87 16.83 7.22
N SER A 625 15.14 17.82 7.72
CA SER A 625 15.71 18.83 8.61
C SER A 625 16.20 18.18 9.90
N LYS A 626 15.62 17.05 10.33
CA LYS A 626 15.92 16.42 11.60
C LYS A 626 16.72 15.13 11.41
N GLN A 627 17.89 15.05 12.00
CA GLN A 627 18.64 13.79 12.13
C GLN A 627 19.04 13.56 13.56
N TYR A 628 19.38 12.33 13.90
CA TYR A 628 19.91 12.01 15.21
C TYR A 628 21.20 11.23 15.05
N PHE A 629 22.05 11.33 16.07
CA PHE A 629 23.33 10.66 16.20
C PHE A 629 23.44 10.09 17.62
N ALA A 630 24.56 9.45 17.94
CA ALA A 630 24.83 8.91 19.27
C ALA A 630 23.79 7.89 19.74
N ARG A 631 23.26 7.08 18.82
CA ARG A 631 22.11 6.17 19.08
C ARG A 631 20.86 6.92 19.58
N GLY A 632 20.68 8.15 19.10
CA GLY A 632 19.57 9.05 19.39
C GLY A 632 19.68 9.83 20.70
N MET A 633 20.82 9.75 21.37
CA MET A 633 21.14 10.61 22.50
C MET A 633 21.56 12.02 22.06
N GLY A 634 21.74 12.22 20.75
CA GLY A 634 21.91 13.52 20.14
C GLY A 634 20.94 13.69 18.97
N GLU A 635 20.32 14.85 18.88
CA GLU A 635 19.47 15.30 17.80
C GLU A 635 20.12 16.53 17.14
N VAL A 636 19.94 16.67 15.82
CA VAL A 636 20.31 17.86 15.06
C VAL A 636 19.15 18.23 14.14
N ARG A 637 18.68 19.47 14.24
CA ARG A 637 17.68 20.05 13.35
C ARG A 637 18.31 21.16 12.50
N MET A 638 18.28 21.00 11.19
CA MET A 638 18.66 22.00 10.22
C MET A 638 17.49 22.94 9.95
N GLN A 639 17.73 24.24 10.05
CA GLN A 639 16.84 25.31 9.60
C GLN A 639 17.61 26.19 8.63
N LYS A 640 16.93 26.71 7.61
CA LYS A 640 17.51 27.65 6.65
C LYS A 640 16.76 28.97 6.76
N GLU A 641 17.50 30.06 6.92
CA GLU A 641 16.99 31.43 6.97
C GLU A 641 17.79 32.29 5.98
N GLY A 642 17.22 32.50 4.79
CA GLY A 642 17.94 33.09 3.66
C GLY A 642 19.21 32.29 3.36
N ASN A 643 20.36 32.97 3.41
CA ASN A 643 21.66 32.33 3.17
C ASN A 643 22.27 31.61 4.38
N THR A 644 21.61 31.61 5.54
CA THR A 644 22.16 30.98 6.75
C THR A 644 21.53 29.63 6.98
N VAL A 645 22.34 28.60 7.20
CA VAL A 645 21.91 27.30 7.70
C VAL A 645 22.26 27.18 9.17
N ASN A 646 21.24 26.95 9.97
CA ASN A 646 21.32 26.75 11.41
C ASN A 646 21.18 25.26 11.70
N LEU A 647 22.21 24.63 12.26
CA LEU A 647 22.09 23.29 12.84
C LEU A 647 21.87 23.45 14.33
N LEU A 648 20.65 23.20 14.79
CA LEU A 648 20.25 23.19 16.19
C LEU A 648 20.49 21.78 16.75
N LEU A 649 21.52 21.62 17.56
CA LEU A 649 21.87 20.37 18.21
C LEU A 649 21.26 20.32 19.61
N ASN A 650 20.82 19.13 20.02
CA ASN A 650 20.37 18.82 21.36
C ASN A 650 20.94 17.47 21.78
N LEU A 651 21.74 17.42 22.84
CA LEU A 651 22.20 16.17 23.45
C LEU A 651 21.51 15.92 24.79
N GLU A 652 21.10 14.67 25.00
CA GLU A 652 20.59 14.18 26.28
C GLU A 652 21.63 14.31 27.40
N ASP A 653 21.15 14.43 28.63
CA ASP A 653 22.00 14.60 29.80
C ASP A 653 23.06 13.48 29.92
N GLY A 654 24.30 13.87 30.19
CA GLY A 654 25.46 12.97 30.27
C GLY A 654 26.12 12.63 28.92
N TRP A 655 25.57 13.10 27.80
CA TRP A 655 26.19 12.98 26.48
C TRP A 655 26.83 14.30 26.02
N HIS A 656 27.92 14.17 25.26
CA HIS A 656 28.65 15.30 24.68
C HIS A 656 29.32 14.91 23.37
N ILE A 657 29.74 15.92 22.61
CA ILE A 657 30.66 15.79 21.47
C ILE A 657 31.88 16.66 21.71
N ASN A 658 33.01 16.31 21.08
CA ASN A 658 34.20 17.17 21.10
C ASN A 658 33.89 18.52 20.41
N SER A 659 34.54 19.59 20.82
CA SER A 659 34.45 20.87 20.11
C SER A 659 35.09 20.79 18.71
N ASN A 660 34.95 21.86 17.93
CA ASN A 660 35.65 21.99 16.64
C ASN A 660 37.17 22.18 16.80
N SER A 661 37.65 22.48 18.01
CA SER A 661 39.07 22.60 18.35
C SER A 661 39.35 21.83 19.65
N PRO A 662 39.38 20.48 19.60
CA PRO A 662 39.65 19.66 20.77
C PRO A 662 41.03 19.96 21.37
N LEU A 663 41.16 19.85 22.70
CA LEU A 663 42.42 20.10 23.40
C LEU A 663 43.49 19.02 23.16
N ASP A 664 43.07 17.83 22.73
CA ASP A 664 43.96 16.72 22.36
C ASP A 664 43.81 16.42 20.86
N LYS A 665 44.94 16.33 20.16
CA LYS A 665 45.03 16.05 18.72
C LYS A 665 44.49 14.68 18.30
N TYR A 666 44.33 13.74 19.23
CA TYR A 666 43.80 12.41 18.95
C TYR A 666 42.26 12.35 19.01
N LEU A 667 41.60 13.42 19.47
CA LEU A 667 40.15 13.50 19.50
C LEU A 667 39.61 13.91 18.12
N ILE A 668 38.48 13.32 17.75
CA ILE A 668 37.79 13.63 16.49
C ILE A 668 37.05 14.96 16.70
N PRO A 669 37.38 16.03 15.96
CA PRO A 669 36.71 17.32 16.09
C PRO A 669 35.26 17.23 15.57
N THR A 670 34.39 18.07 16.12
CA THR A 670 33.10 18.36 15.47
C THR A 670 33.36 19.25 14.26
N GLU A 671 33.00 18.75 13.08
CA GLU A 671 33.37 19.38 11.81
C GLU A 671 32.16 19.46 10.88
N LEU A 672 31.87 20.67 10.40
CA LEU A 672 30.87 20.96 9.40
C LEU A 672 31.54 21.20 8.06
N THR A 673 31.12 20.46 7.03
CA THR A 673 31.61 20.58 5.65
C THR A 673 30.45 20.75 4.68
N VAL A 674 30.68 21.43 3.54
CA VAL A 674 29.65 21.76 2.55
C VAL A 674 30.19 21.53 1.17
N GLY A 675 29.53 20.67 0.39
CA GLY A 675 29.91 20.34 -0.98
C GLY A 675 31.38 19.88 -1.11
N GLU A 676 31.82 19.56 -2.33
CA GLU A 676 33.26 19.47 -2.60
C GLU A 676 33.75 20.81 -3.17
N GLY A 677 34.81 21.38 -2.59
CA GLY A 677 35.46 22.60 -3.08
C GLY A 677 34.85 23.94 -2.64
N LEU A 678 33.80 23.93 -1.81
CA LEU A 678 33.21 25.16 -1.26
C LEU A 678 33.81 25.51 0.10
N TYR A 679 34.35 26.73 0.22
CA TYR A 679 34.77 27.29 1.49
C TYR A 679 33.66 28.18 2.04
N VAL A 680 33.19 27.83 3.23
CA VAL A 680 32.08 28.50 3.91
C VAL A 680 32.48 28.86 5.33
N LYS A 681 31.98 30.00 5.81
CA LYS A 681 32.23 30.43 7.19
C LYS A 681 31.30 29.66 8.12
N VAL A 682 31.90 28.90 9.04
CA VAL A 682 31.18 28.17 10.08
C VAL A 682 31.37 28.86 11.42
N ASN A 683 30.28 29.19 12.09
CA ASN A 683 30.29 29.74 13.45
C ASN A 683 29.88 28.64 14.43
N TYR A 684 30.84 28.19 15.24
CA TYR A 684 30.59 27.23 16.32
C TYR A 684 30.24 27.97 17.62
N PRO A 685 29.47 27.35 18.53
CA PRO A 685 29.20 27.92 19.84
C PRO A 685 30.47 27.90 20.70
N ARG A 686 30.43 28.60 21.83
CA ARG A 686 31.52 28.56 22.80
C ARG A 686 31.58 27.19 23.47
N GLU A 687 32.78 26.60 23.49
CA GLU A 687 33.05 25.31 24.12
C GLU A 687 32.90 25.36 25.64
N LYS A 688 32.57 24.21 26.23
CA LYS A 688 32.70 23.98 27.67
C LYS A 688 33.93 23.14 27.94
N VAL A 689 34.76 23.59 28.86
CA VAL A 689 35.98 22.87 29.27
C VAL A 689 35.72 22.14 30.57
N LYS A 690 35.82 20.81 30.58
CA LYS A 690 35.61 19.98 31.78
C LYS A 690 36.51 18.75 31.83
N SER A 691 36.75 18.25 33.02
CA SER A 691 37.33 16.92 33.25
C SER A 691 36.19 15.90 33.30
N LEU A 692 36.40 14.73 32.70
CA LEU A 692 35.44 13.63 32.69
C LEU A 692 36.06 12.40 33.35
N GLY A 693 35.23 11.52 33.92
CA GLY A 693 35.71 10.40 34.74
C GLY A 693 36.70 9.43 34.05
N PHE A 694 36.73 9.41 32.72
CA PHE A 694 37.65 8.58 31.92
C PHE A 694 38.90 9.33 31.42
N SER A 695 39.00 10.65 31.63
CA SER A 695 40.10 11.50 31.15
C SER A 695 40.73 12.27 32.31
N GLN A 696 42.03 12.08 32.53
CA GLN A 696 42.79 12.87 33.50
C GLN A 696 43.04 14.31 33.01
N SER A 697 42.89 14.56 31.71
CA SER A 697 43.05 15.85 31.04
C SER A 697 41.70 16.56 30.83
N LEU A 698 41.73 17.90 30.82
CA LEU A 698 40.59 18.71 30.43
C LEU A 698 40.21 18.46 28.97
N LEU A 699 38.91 18.42 28.70
CA LEU A 699 38.33 18.25 27.37
C LEU A 699 37.54 19.50 27.00
N SER A 700 37.59 19.89 25.72
CA SER A 700 36.79 20.98 25.14
C SER A 700 35.61 20.37 24.38
N LEU A 701 34.39 20.64 24.84
CA LEU A 701 33.20 19.86 24.49
C LEU A 701 31.98 20.75 24.19
N PHE A 702 31.03 20.20 23.44
CA PHE A 702 29.66 20.69 23.33
C PHE A 702 28.67 19.70 23.98
N GLU A 703 27.70 20.20 24.72
CA GLU A 703 26.70 19.44 25.47
C GLU A 703 25.38 20.22 25.59
N GLY A 704 24.27 19.52 25.83
CA GLY A 704 22.94 20.12 25.90
C GLY A 704 22.50 20.70 24.56
N GLN A 705 21.80 21.84 24.59
CA GLN A 705 21.31 22.54 23.40
C GLN A 705 22.28 23.62 22.93
N PHE A 706 22.61 23.62 21.65
CA PHE A 706 23.45 24.64 21.01
C PHE A 706 23.23 24.68 19.50
N THR A 707 23.66 25.77 18.86
CA THR A 707 23.52 25.96 17.42
C THR A 707 24.89 26.11 16.76
N ILE A 708 25.07 25.46 15.61
CA ILE A 708 26.18 25.71 14.69
C ILE A 708 25.59 26.42 13.47
N ASN A 709 26.13 27.59 13.12
CA ASN A 709 25.64 28.39 11.99
C ASN A 709 26.62 28.33 10.82
N LEU A 710 26.06 28.32 9.62
CA LEU A 710 26.78 28.25 8.36
C LEU A 710 26.25 29.33 7.42
N GLU A 711 27.12 30.16 6.86
CA GLU A 711 26.74 31.12 5.81
C GLU A 711 27.03 30.52 4.42
N LEU A 712 25.99 30.35 3.60
CA LEU A 712 26.08 29.82 2.25
C LEU A 712 26.34 30.92 1.19
N PRO A 713 27.06 30.59 0.10
CA PRO A 713 27.18 31.47 -1.06
C PRO A 713 25.82 31.80 -1.69
N ARG A 714 25.67 32.98 -2.31
CA ARG A 714 24.40 33.46 -2.89
C ARG A 714 23.93 32.74 -4.16
N ASP A 715 24.83 32.10 -4.92
CA ASP A 715 24.56 31.66 -6.30
C ASP A 715 24.50 30.13 -6.51
N ASN A 716 24.11 29.35 -5.50
CA ASN A 716 24.07 27.89 -5.68
C ASN A 716 22.72 27.42 -6.25
N ALA A 717 22.74 27.06 -7.54
CA ALA A 717 21.59 26.58 -8.30
C ALA A 717 21.16 25.13 -7.97
N LEU A 718 21.94 24.41 -7.16
CA LEU A 718 21.65 23.03 -6.74
C LEU A 718 21.72 22.90 -5.21
N PRO A 719 20.92 21.99 -4.63
CA PRO A 719 20.91 21.78 -3.19
C PRO A 719 22.25 21.21 -2.71
N GLU A 720 22.87 21.89 -1.74
CA GLU A 720 24.16 21.53 -1.20
C GLU A 720 24.05 20.48 -0.09
N LYS A 721 25.00 19.55 -0.06
CA LYS A 721 25.15 18.61 1.05
C LYS A 721 25.96 19.26 2.16
N VAL A 722 25.32 19.50 3.30
CA VAL A 722 25.97 19.88 4.56
C VAL A 722 26.24 18.61 5.36
N LYS A 723 27.51 18.28 5.59
CA LYS A 723 27.91 17.12 6.39
C LYS A 723 28.46 17.58 7.73
N LEU A 724 27.80 17.16 8.80
CA LEU A 724 28.22 17.35 10.19
C LEU A 724 28.85 16.05 10.69
N ARG A 725 30.17 16.04 10.85
CA ARG A 725 30.91 14.94 11.46
C ARG A 725 31.03 15.18 12.96
N VAL A 726 30.65 14.18 13.74
CA VAL A 726 30.65 14.24 15.21
C VAL A 726 31.19 12.94 15.79
N GLN A 727 31.76 13.02 16.99
CA GLN A 727 32.02 11.85 17.82
C GLN A 727 31.36 12.06 19.18
N ALA A 728 30.30 11.31 19.42
CA ALA A 728 29.57 11.39 20.67
C ALA A 728 30.16 10.45 21.72
N CYS A 729 30.27 10.96 22.94
CA CYS A 729 30.79 10.25 24.09
C CYS A 729 29.88 10.49 25.30
N ASN A 730 29.96 9.56 26.26
CA ASN A 730 29.47 9.75 27.62
C ASN A 730 30.60 9.42 28.60
N ASP A 731 30.30 9.43 29.90
CA ASP A 731 31.31 9.20 30.95
C ASP A 731 31.91 7.78 30.97
N LYS A 732 31.40 6.85 30.15
CA LYS A 732 31.82 5.44 30.13
C LYS A 732 32.48 5.04 28.81
N LEU A 733 32.08 5.64 27.69
CA LEU A 733 32.55 5.26 26.36
C LEU A 733 32.39 6.37 25.34
N CYS A 734 33.20 6.30 24.29
CA CYS A 734 33.01 7.05 23.04
C CYS A 734 32.49 6.12 21.95
N LEU A 735 31.53 6.61 21.17
CA LEU A 735 31.05 5.91 19.98
C LEU A 735 32.01 6.12 18.80
N LEU A 736 31.83 5.31 17.76
CA LEU A 736 32.48 5.57 16.49
C LEU A 736 31.99 6.91 15.92
N PRO A 737 32.85 7.68 15.23
CA PRO A 737 32.42 8.92 14.59
C PRO A 737 31.25 8.69 13.62
N GLU A 738 30.30 9.60 13.65
CA GLU A 738 29.13 9.62 12.79
C GLU A 738 29.21 10.84 11.86
N THR A 739 28.62 10.74 10.67
CA THR A 739 28.49 11.86 9.74
C THR A 739 27.03 12.02 9.38
N LEU A 740 26.42 13.09 9.90
CA LEU A 740 25.08 13.50 9.57
C LEU A 740 25.12 14.30 8.28
N SER A 741 24.22 14.02 7.33
CA SER A 741 24.26 14.63 6.00
C SER A 741 22.91 15.28 5.70
N PHE A 742 22.86 16.60 5.73
CA PHE A 742 21.66 17.38 5.44
C PHE A 742 21.70 17.90 4.02
N MET A 743 20.55 17.90 3.37
CA MET A 743 20.36 18.56 2.09
C MET A 743 19.80 19.94 2.34
N VAL A 744 20.54 20.96 1.93
CA VAL A 744 20.07 22.35 2.00
C VAL A 744 19.12 22.57 0.82
N PRO A 745 17.84 22.85 1.04
CA PRO A 745 16.93 23.19 -0.04
C PRO A 745 17.35 24.51 -0.69
N THR A 746 17.20 24.61 -2.01
CA THR A 746 17.37 25.88 -2.73
C THR A 746 16.21 26.83 -2.41
N ASP A 747 16.41 28.14 -2.54
CA ASP A 747 15.30 29.09 -2.40
C ASP A 747 14.45 29.07 -3.68
N ASP A 748 13.22 29.58 -3.61
CA ASP A 748 12.31 29.69 -4.77
C ASP A 748 12.96 30.61 -5.82
N THR A 749 13.64 30.02 -6.81
CA THR A 749 14.26 30.77 -7.90
C THR A 749 13.17 31.13 -8.92
N ASN A 750 12.37 32.14 -8.60
CA ASN A 750 11.56 33.00 -9.48
C ASN A 750 10.46 33.66 -8.64
N SER A 751 10.82 34.75 -7.95
CA SER A 751 9.87 35.78 -7.52
C SER A 751 9.70 36.83 -8.61
#